data_AF-B4IP00-F1
#
_entry.id   AF-B4IP00-F1
#
_cell.length_a   1.000
_cell.length_b   1.000
_cell.length_c   1.000
_cell.angle_alpha   90.00
_cell.angle_beta   90.00
_cell.angle_gamma   90.00
#
_symmetry.space_group_name_H-M   'P 1'
#
loop_
_entity.id
_entity.type
_entity.pdbx_description
1 polymer ?
#
loop_
_entity_poly.entity_id
_entity_poly.type
_entity_poly.pdbx_seq_one_letter_code
_entity_poly.pdbx_strand_id
1 'polypeptide(L)'
;MYKSNCKDTGHFEWFSQLRFYWHRESELCVVRQTNTEHWYGYEYTGNSGRLVITPLTDRCYITLTTALHLHRGGSPKGPAGTGKTETVKDLGKALGIWVIVTNCSEGLDYKSIGKNFSGLAQSGCWGCFDEFNRINIEVLSVVAQQIMSIMAALSAKAFELMFEGQMIKLKHTVGLFITMNPGYAGRTELPDNLKSMFRPISMMVPDNIIIAENLLFSDGFTNTRNLARKVYTLYELAKQQLSKQYHYDFGLRSMVALLRYAGRKRRQLPNTTEEEIVYLAMKDMNVARLTANDLPLFNGIMSDIFPGVSLPTIDYSEFNIAIYEEFREAGLQPINIAVKKVIELFETKNSRHSVMIIGDTGTAKSVTWRTLQNCFCRMNSQRFSGWEAVTVYPVNPKALNLAELYGEYNLSTGEWLDGVLSSIMRIICGDEEPTQKWLLFDGPVDAVWIENMNSVMDDNKLLTLVNSERITMPVQVSLLFEVGDLAVASPATVSRCGMVYNDYNDWGWKPFVNSWLQRLRIKEFADFLRIHFEYMVPKILDFKRMRCKEPVRTNELNGVVSLCKLLEIFGTKVNGINPINSELLEEMTRLWFMFCLVWSICSSVDEESRQRLDSFIRELESCFPIKDTVFDYFVDPNERTFLPWDSKLLSSWKCDFE
;
A
#
# COMPACT_ATOMS: atom_id res chain seq x y z
N MET A 1 10.43 -38.68 -9.43
CA MET A 1 10.20 -40.12 -9.71
C MET A 1 10.96 -40.61 -10.93
N TYR A 2 10.63 -40.22 -12.17
CA TYR A 2 11.41 -40.66 -13.36
C TYR A 2 12.87 -40.19 -13.31
N LYS A 3 13.11 -38.90 -13.06
CA LYS A 3 14.46 -38.34 -12.89
C LYS A 3 15.26 -38.95 -11.73
N SER A 4 14.56 -39.46 -10.72
CA SER A 4 15.16 -40.09 -9.53
C SER A 4 15.28 -41.62 -9.67
N ASN A 5 15.00 -42.17 -10.86
CA ASN A 5 15.07 -43.61 -11.15
C ASN A 5 14.28 -44.47 -10.14
N CYS A 6 13.07 -44.03 -9.79
CA CYS A 6 12.22 -44.74 -8.84
C CYS A 6 11.71 -46.07 -9.41
N LYS A 7 12.17 -47.20 -8.88
CA LYS A 7 11.90 -48.55 -9.40
C LYS A 7 10.70 -49.27 -8.75
N ASP A 8 10.40 -48.98 -7.49
CA ASP A 8 9.31 -49.63 -6.77
C ASP A 8 8.60 -48.66 -5.80
N THR A 9 7.61 -49.20 -5.07
CA THR A 9 6.79 -48.45 -4.11
C THR A 9 7.43 -48.33 -2.72
N GLY A 10 8.57 -48.98 -2.48
CA GLY A 10 9.36 -48.84 -1.25
C GLY A 10 10.31 -47.64 -1.28
N HIS A 11 10.65 -47.14 -2.47
CA HIS A 11 11.45 -45.93 -2.62
C HIS A 11 10.82 -44.70 -1.99
N PHE A 12 11.67 -43.89 -1.35
CA PHE A 12 11.26 -42.70 -0.62
C PHE A 12 10.49 -41.70 -1.50
N GLU A 13 10.87 -41.54 -2.76
CA GLU A 13 10.21 -40.61 -3.69
C GLU A 13 8.76 -40.97 -3.97
N TRP A 14 8.40 -42.26 -3.97
CA TRP A 14 7.01 -42.70 -4.03
C TRP A 14 6.36 -42.62 -2.65
N PHE A 15 7.07 -43.08 -1.62
CA PHE A 15 6.56 -43.18 -0.26
C PHE A 15 6.21 -41.83 0.37
N SER A 16 6.93 -40.77 0.00
CA SER A 16 6.74 -39.38 0.44
C SER A 16 5.55 -38.68 -0.21
N GLN A 17 5.01 -39.21 -1.31
CA GLN A 17 3.84 -38.63 -1.97
C GLN A 17 2.58 -38.85 -1.14
N LEU A 18 1.64 -37.92 -1.27
CA LEU A 18 0.28 -38.08 -0.74
C LEU A 18 -0.48 -39.05 -1.67
N ARG A 19 -0.76 -40.26 -1.18
CA ARG A 19 -1.31 -41.36 -1.99
C ARG A 19 -2.71 -41.73 -1.51
N PHE A 20 -3.60 -41.99 -2.46
CA PHE A 20 -5.00 -42.29 -2.20
C PHE A 20 -5.29 -43.75 -2.55
N TYR A 21 -5.87 -44.48 -1.60
CA TYR A 21 -6.24 -45.88 -1.77
C TYR A 21 -7.71 -46.06 -1.40
N TRP A 22 -8.42 -46.86 -2.20
CA TRP A 22 -9.79 -47.25 -1.86
C TRP A 22 -9.75 -48.47 -0.95
N HIS A 23 -10.14 -48.31 0.32
CA HIS A 23 -10.20 -49.42 1.27
C HIS A 23 -11.51 -50.18 1.07
N ARG A 24 -11.42 -51.39 0.48
CA ARG A 24 -12.59 -52.15 0.03
C ARG A 24 -13.53 -52.58 1.15
N GLU A 25 -13.01 -52.91 2.34
CA GLU A 25 -13.83 -53.41 3.45
C GLU A 25 -14.67 -52.32 4.11
N SER A 26 -14.13 -51.11 4.19
CA SER A 26 -14.84 -49.97 4.79
C SER A 26 -15.57 -49.12 3.75
N GLU A 27 -15.34 -49.35 2.46
CA GLU A 27 -15.78 -48.48 1.34
C GLU A 27 -15.37 -47.01 1.53
N LEU A 28 -14.23 -46.80 2.18
CA LEU A 28 -13.68 -45.47 2.44
C LEU A 28 -12.32 -45.30 1.77
N CYS A 29 -12.02 -44.07 1.36
CA CYS A 29 -10.74 -43.67 0.84
C CYS A 29 -9.80 -43.44 2.02
N VAL A 30 -8.64 -44.10 1.96
CA VAL A 30 -7.56 -43.95 2.90
C VAL A 30 -6.40 -43.23 2.22
N VAL A 31 -5.93 -42.18 2.87
CA VAL A 31 -4.82 -41.35 2.40
C VAL A 31 -3.57 -41.74 3.17
N ARG A 32 -2.52 -42.12 2.44
CA ARG A 32 -1.23 -42.54 3.00
C ARG A 32 -0.12 -41.61 2.54
N GLN A 33 0.67 -41.14 3.50
CA GLN A 33 1.89 -40.38 3.22
C GLN A 33 2.96 -40.78 4.21
N THR A 34 4.12 -41.18 3.70
CA THR A 34 5.15 -41.83 4.52
C THR A 34 4.55 -42.96 5.37
N ASN A 35 4.82 -42.97 6.68
CA ASN A 35 4.30 -43.96 7.63
C ASN A 35 2.89 -43.60 8.16
N THR A 36 2.27 -42.54 7.66
CA THR A 36 1.00 -42.03 8.18
C THR A 36 -0.17 -42.52 7.36
N GLU A 37 -1.29 -42.78 8.04
CA GLU A 37 -2.55 -43.19 7.45
C GLU A 37 -3.68 -42.32 8.02
N HIS A 38 -4.49 -41.75 7.14
CA HIS A 38 -5.60 -40.86 7.47
C HIS A 38 -6.82 -41.23 6.63
N TRP A 39 -8.01 -41.21 7.23
CA TRP A 39 -9.26 -41.32 6.48
C TRP A 39 -9.53 -40.03 5.71
N TYR A 40 -9.98 -40.15 4.47
CA TYR A 40 -10.48 -38.99 3.72
C TYR A 40 -11.75 -38.45 4.39
N GLY A 41 -11.85 -37.14 4.58
CA GLY A 41 -12.93 -36.51 5.34
C GLY A 41 -14.24 -36.31 4.58
N TYR A 42 -14.22 -36.41 3.24
CA TYR A 42 -15.39 -36.25 2.36
C TYR A 42 -16.15 -34.92 2.48
N GLU A 43 -15.56 -33.89 3.08
CA GLU A 43 -16.21 -32.58 3.14
C GLU A 43 -16.19 -31.90 1.77
N TYR A 44 -17.36 -31.43 1.34
CA TYR A 44 -17.50 -30.73 0.06
C TYR A 44 -16.99 -29.29 0.18
N THR A 45 -15.84 -29.02 -0.44
CA THR A 45 -15.21 -27.69 -0.43
C THR A 45 -15.46 -26.89 -1.71
N GLY A 46 -16.36 -27.35 -2.58
CA GLY A 46 -16.57 -26.77 -3.91
C GLY A 46 -15.43 -27.01 -4.90
N ASN A 47 -15.60 -26.53 -6.13
CA ASN A 47 -14.54 -26.50 -7.14
C ASN A 47 -13.66 -25.26 -6.90
N SER A 48 -12.62 -25.41 -6.11
CA SER A 48 -11.69 -24.32 -5.79
C SER A 48 -10.31 -24.59 -6.39
N GLY A 49 -9.59 -23.51 -6.71
CA GLY A 49 -8.22 -23.61 -7.23
C GLY A 49 -7.28 -24.39 -6.32
N ARG A 50 -6.30 -25.06 -6.93
CA ARG A 50 -5.24 -25.84 -6.27
C ARG A 50 -3.96 -25.03 -6.17
N LEU A 51 -3.21 -25.25 -5.10
CA LEU A 51 -1.87 -24.69 -4.97
C LEU A 51 -0.90 -25.39 -5.92
N VAL A 52 0.03 -24.65 -6.52
CA VAL A 52 1.10 -25.25 -7.32
C VAL A 52 2.03 -26.01 -6.39
N ILE A 53 2.17 -27.32 -6.62
CA ILE A 53 3.02 -28.17 -5.82
C ILE A 53 4.49 -27.91 -6.16
N THR A 54 5.28 -27.64 -5.13
CA THR A 54 6.73 -27.41 -5.18
C THR A 54 7.43 -28.33 -4.17
N PRO A 55 8.75 -28.54 -4.28
CA PRO A 55 9.50 -29.28 -3.26
C PRO A 55 9.39 -28.69 -1.84
N LEU A 56 9.02 -27.40 -1.71
CA LEU A 56 8.77 -26.77 -0.41
C LEU A 56 7.41 -27.19 0.16
N THR A 57 6.35 -27.16 -0.65
CA THR A 57 5.00 -27.57 -0.21
C THR A 57 4.94 -29.07 0.08
N ASP A 58 5.64 -29.90 -0.68
CA ASP A 58 5.72 -31.35 -0.42
C ASP A 58 6.33 -31.66 0.96
N ARG A 59 7.43 -30.99 1.30
CA ARG A 59 8.04 -31.12 2.63
C ARG A 59 7.11 -30.64 3.74
N CYS A 60 6.33 -29.59 3.48
CA CYS A 60 5.32 -29.12 4.40
C CYS A 60 4.22 -30.19 4.60
N TYR A 61 3.70 -30.79 3.53
CA TYR A 61 2.68 -31.84 3.62
C TYR A 61 3.15 -33.01 4.48
N ILE A 62 4.35 -33.54 4.21
CA ILE A 62 4.96 -34.63 4.99
C ILE A 62 5.05 -34.26 6.48
N THR A 63 5.46 -33.02 6.77
CA THR A 63 5.63 -32.57 8.15
C THR A 63 4.29 -32.47 8.88
N LEU A 64 3.27 -31.91 8.22
CA LEU A 64 1.94 -31.69 8.78
C LEU A 64 1.17 -33.00 8.96
N THR A 65 1.19 -33.91 7.98
CA THR A 65 0.53 -35.23 8.11
C THR A 65 1.16 -36.08 9.20
N THR A 66 2.48 -35.99 9.37
CA THR A 66 3.19 -36.62 10.50
C THR A 66 2.84 -35.95 11.84
N ALA A 67 2.68 -34.63 11.89
CA ALA A 67 2.31 -33.94 13.11
C ALA A 67 0.93 -34.41 13.62
N LEU A 68 -0.05 -34.50 12.72
CA LEU A 68 -1.37 -35.03 13.01
C LEU A 68 -1.34 -36.49 13.49
N HIS A 69 -0.52 -37.33 12.84
CA HIS A 69 -0.33 -38.72 13.25
C HIS A 69 0.24 -38.85 14.67
N LEU A 70 1.04 -37.88 15.11
CA LEU A 70 1.61 -37.80 16.46
C LEU A 70 0.72 -37.03 17.46
N HIS A 71 -0.53 -36.72 17.11
CA HIS A 71 -1.46 -35.91 17.91
C HIS A 71 -0.88 -34.54 18.32
N ARG A 72 -0.08 -33.93 17.44
CA ARG A 72 0.50 -32.59 17.59
C ARG A 72 -0.02 -31.63 16.53
N GLY A 73 0.12 -30.34 16.80
CA GLY A 73 -0.20 -29.30 15.83
C GLY A 73 0.92 -29.09 14.82
N GLY A 74 0.62 -28.39 13.71
CA GLY A 74 1.63 -27.97 12.72
C GLY A 74 1.97 -26.48 12.83
N SER A 75 3.26 -26.12 12.72
CA SER A 75 3.72 -24.74 12.77
C SER A 75 4.56 -24.33 11.53
N PRO A 76 3.93 -24.04 10.39
CA PRO A 76 4.61 -23.36 9.29
C PRO A 76 5.14 -21.99 9.69
N LYS A 77 6.46 -21.80 9.60
CA LYS A 77 7.13 -20.53 9.91
C LYS A 77 8.01 -20.06 8.76
N GLY A 78 8.05 -18.77 8.50
CA GLY A 78 8.88 -18.20 7.44
C GLY A 78 8.39 -16.82 6.99
N PRO A 79 9.09 -16.18 6.03
CA PRO A 79 8.73 -14.85 5.55
C PRO A 79 7.29 -14.74 5.04
N ALA A 80 6.75 -13.53 4.99
CA ALA A 80 5.44 -13.29 4.38
C ALA A 80 5.43 -13.69 2.89
N GLY A 81 4.29 -14.16 2.38
CA GLY A 81 4.14 -14.50 0.96
C GLY A 81 4.75 -15.83 0.53
N THR A 82 5.16 -16.70 1.46
CA THR A 82 5.76 -18.03 1.17
C THR A 82 4.74 -19.18 1.13
N GLY A 83 3.44 -18.86 1.16
CA GLY A 83 2.36 -19.84 1.02
C GLY A 83 2.04 -20.66 2.28
N LYS A 84 2.38 -20.16 3.48
CA LYS A 84 2.18 -20.89 4.76
C LYS A 84 0.72 -21.32 4.97
N THR A 85 -0.19 -20.35 4.96
CA THR A 85 -1.62 -20.55 5.19
C THR A 85 -2.25 -21.33 4.04
N GLU A 86 -1.85 -21.00 2.81
CA GLU A 86 -2.33 -21.64 1.58
C GLU A 86 -1.95 -23.12 1.51
N THR A 87 -0.77 -23.50 2.02
CA THR A 87 -0.32 -24.89 2.07
C THR A 87 -1.17 -25.71 3.06
N VAL A 88 -1.51 -25.16 4.24
CA VAL A 88 -2.41 -25.82 5.20
C VAL A 88 -3.81 -25.99 4.60
N LYS A 89 -4.33 -24.95 3.94
CA LYS A 89 -5.64 -25.02 3.25
C LYS A 89 -5.65 -26.07 2.15
N ASP A 90 -4.61 -26.12 1.31
CA ASP A 90 -4.56 -27.07 0.20
C ASP A 90 -4.39 -28.52 0.70
N LEU A 91 -3.63 -28.75 1.78
CA LEU A 91 -3.57 -30.05 2.44
C LEU A 91 -4.93 -30.49 2.99
N GLY A 92 -5.65 -29.60 3.67
CA GLY A 92 -7.00 -29.89 4.16
C GLY A 92 -7.94 -30.27 3.02
N LYS A 93 -7.93 -29.52 1.91
CA LYS A 93 -8.68 -29.88 0.69
C LYS A 93 -8.26 -31.23 0.11
N ALA A 94 -6.96 -31.57 0.17
CA ALA A 94 -6.46 -32.85 -0.33
C ALA A 94 -6.91 -34.03 0.56
N LEU A 95 -7.15 -33.78 1.85
CA LEU A 95 -7.67 -34.77 2.80
C LEU A 95 -9.19 -34.72 2.94
N GLY A 96 -9.89 -33.82 2.25
CA GLY A 96 -11.33 -33.65 2.34
C GLY A 96 -11.80 -33.11 3.69
N ILE A 97 -11.01 -32.22 4.31
CA ILE A 97 -11.29 -31.56 5.59
C ILE A 97 -11.28 -30.05 5.40
N TRP A 98 -12.29 -29.38 5.94
CA TRP A 98 -12.48 -27.95 5.92
C TRP A 98 -11.52 -27.27 6.89
N VAL A 99 -10.81 -26.26 6.38
CA VAL A 99 -9.84 -25.48 7.14
C VAL A 99 -10.43 -24.09 7.39
N ILE A 100 -10.71 -23.81 8.65
CA ILE A 100 -11.14 -22.49 9.12
C ILE A 100 -9.87 -21.67 9.40
N VAL A 101 -9.68 -20.59 8.64
CA VAL A 101 -8.57 -19.66 8.86
C VAL A 101 -9.04 -18.53 9.75
N THR A 102 -8.31 -18.28 10.84
CA THR A 102 -8.55 -17.15 11.75
C THR A 102 -7.31 -16.27 11.73
N ASN A 103 -7.45 -15.00 11.35
CA ASN A 103 -6.34 -14.05 11.39
C ASN A 103 -6.16 -13.55 12.83
N CYS A 104 -4.95 -13.69 13.39
CA CYS A 104 -4.67 -13.29 14.75
C CYS A 104 -4.24 -11.82 14.85
N SER A 105 -4.80 -11.12 15.84
CA SER A 105 -4.45 -9.73 16.18
C SER A 105 -4.21 -9.59 17.68
N GLU A 106 -3.63 -8.46 18.09
CA GLU A 106 -3.35 -8.15 19.50
C GLU A 106 -4.63 -8.04 20.35
N GLY A 107 -5.76 -7.70 19.73
CA GLY A 107 -7.06 -7.53 20.40
C GLY A 107 -7.85 -8.83 20.60
N LEU A 108 -7.32 -10.00 20.22
CA LEU A 108 -8.00 -11.28 20.44
C LEU A 108 -7.96 -11.70 21.90
N ASP A 109 -9.13 -12.07 22.45
CA ASP A 109 -9.27 -12.56 23.80
C ASP A 109 -9.24 -14.11 23.88
N TYR A 110 -8.87 -14.64 25.06
CA TYR A 110 -8.81 -16.08 25.29
C TYR A 110 -10.20 -16.75 25.24
N LYS A 111 -11.27 -16.00 25.50
CA LYS A 111 -12.65 -16.51 25.49
C LYS A 111 -13.13 -16.77 24.06
N SER A 112 -12.88 -15.84 23.13
CA SER A 112 -13.27 -16.05 21.72
C SER A 112 -12.44 -17.16 21.08
N ILE A 113 -11.14 -17.24 21.39
CA ILE A 113 -10.28 -18.35 20.95
C ILE A 113 -10.77 -19.68 21.53
N GLY A 114 -11.12 -19.72 22.82
CA GLY A 114 -11.70 -20.92 23.46
C GLY A 114 -13.00 -21.38 22.79
N LYS A 115 -13.90 -20.46 22.45
CA LYS A 115 -15.12 -20.79 21.68
C LYS A 115 -14.79 -21.38 20.30
N ASN A 116 -13.79 -20.83 19.61
CA ASN A 116 -13.32 -21.33 18.32
C ASN A 116 -12.79 -22.78 18.46
N PHE A 117 -11.90 -23.03 19.42
CA PHE A 117 -11.38 -24.37 19.70
C PHE A 117 -12.46 -25.38 20.09
N SER A 118 -13.43 -24.97 20.91
CA SER A 118 -14.57 -25.82 21.28
C SER A 118 -15.38 -26.21 20.04
N GLY A 119 -15.61 -25.26 19.12
CA GLY A 119 -16.25 -25.53 17.83
C GLY A 119 -15.46 -26.49 16.95
N LEU A 120 -14.14 -26.30 16.84
CA LEU A 120 -13.23 -27.17 16.06
C LEU A 120 -13.16 -28.60 16.62
N ALA A 121 -13.06 -28.75 17.94
CA ALA A 121 -12.99 -30.05 18.60
C ALA A 121 -14.26 -30.89 18.38
N GLN A 122 -15.43 -30.26 18.42
CA GLN A 122 -16.72 -30.92 18.21
C GLN A 122 -17.03 -31.20 16.74
N SER A 123 -16.63 -30.30 15.84
CA SER A 123 -16.87 -30.46 14.40
C SER A 123 -15.90 -31.43 13.74
N GLY A 124 -14.66 -31.51 14.24
CA GLY A 124 -13.57 -32.28 13.64
C GLY A 124 -12.88 -31.57 12.47
N CYS A 125 -13.19 -30.28 12.25
CA CYS A 125 -12.56 -29.46 11.22
C CYS A 125 -11.15 -29.00 11.66
N TRP A 126 -10.41 -28.39 10.75
CA TRP A 126 -9.08 -27.86 11.03
C TRP A 126 -9.11 -26.36 11.31
N GLY A 127 -8.35 -25.92 12.31
CA GLY A 127 -8.11 -24.50 12.59
C GLY A 127 -6.72 -24.09 12.13
N CYS A 128 -6.62 -23.09 11.26
CA CYS A 128 -5.37 -22.45 10.88
C CYS A 128 -5.35 -21.02 11.43
N PHE A 129 -4.53 -20.78 12.45
CA PHE A 129 -4.41 -19.49 13.09
C PHE A 129 -3.25 -18.72 12.45
N ASP A 130 -3.61 -17.75 11.61
CA ASP A 130 -2.66 -16.97 10.83
C ASP A 130 -2.03 -15.88 11.71
N GLU A 131 -0.72 -15.70 11.60
CA GLU A 131 0.04 -14.73 12.40
C GLU A 131 -0.15 -14.89 13.92
N PHE A 132 -0.17 -16.16 14.39
CA PHE A 132 -0.43 -16.51 15.79
C PHE A 132 0.48 -15.78 16.81
N ASN A 133 1.66 -15.36 16.36
CA ASN A 133 2.61 -14.58 17.14
C ASN A 133 2.27 -13.08 17.27
N ARG A 134 1.07 -12.65 16.87
CA ARG A 134 0.51 -11.31 17.16
C ARG A 134 -0.37 -11.28 18.41
N ILE A 135 -0.68 -12.45 18.99
CA ILE A 135 -1.45 -12.52 20.23
C ILE A 135 -0.56 -12.08 21.40
N ASN A 136 -1.14 -11.31 22.32
CA ASN A 136 -0.46 -10.88 23.54
C ASN A 136 -0.01 -12.11 24.37
N ILE A 137 1.17 -12.03 24.97
CA ILE A 137 1.81 -13.12 25.70
C ILE A 137 0.97 -13.62 26.91
N GLU A 138 0.21 -12.71 27.53
CA GLU A 138 -0.71 -13.04 28.63
C GLU A 138 -1.84 -13.95 28.17
N VAL A 139 -2.43 -13.64 27.01
CA VAL A 139 -3.49 -14.44 26.37
C VAL A 139 -2.94 -15.76 25.86
N LEU A 140 -1.74 -15.76 25.26
CA LEU A 140 -1.07 -16.97 24.76
C LEU A 140 -0.89 -18.03 25.85
N SER A 141 -0.67 -17.62 27.09
CA SER A 141 -0.48 -18.54 28.21
C SER A 141 -1.75 -19.35 28.51
N VAL A 142 -2.92 -18.71 28.51
CA VAL A 142 -4.23 -19.38 28.67
C VAL A 142 -4.56 -20.26 27.45
N VAL A 143 -4.32 -19.71 26.26
CA VAL A 143 -4.52 -20.42 24.99
C VAL A 143 -3.66 -21.69 24.90
N ALA A 144 -2.44 -21.69 25.44
CA ALA A 144 -1.60 -22.88 25.51
C ALA A 144 -2.24 -23.98 26.36
N GLN A 145 -2.90 -23.65 27.48
CA GLN A 145 -3.61 -24.62 28.32
C GLN A 145 -4.82 -25.22 27.58
N GLN A 146 -5.56 -24.40 26.83
CA GLN A 146 -6.68 -24.85 26.00
C GLN A 146 -6.21 -25.86 24.93
N ILE A 147 -5.14 -25.53 24.20
CA ILE A 147 -4.56 -26.42 23.18
C ILE A 147 -4.08 -27.73 23.81
N MET A 148 -3.39 -27.64 24.96
CA MET A 148 -2.88 -28.81 25.67
C MET A 148 -4.00 -29.76 26.10
N SER A 149 -5.14 -29.24 26.59
CA SER A 149 -6.30 -30.04 26.95
C SER A 149 -6.82 -30.88 25.77
N ILE A 150 -6.94 -30.27 24.59
CA ILE A 150 -7.38 -30.96 23.37
C ILE A 150 -6.36 -32.02 22.94
N MET A 151 -5.07 -31.69 22.91
CA MET A 151 -4.02 -32.64 22.51
C MET A 151 -3.88 -33.82 23.47
N ALA A 152 -4.05 -33.60 24.77
CA ALA A 152 -4.05 -34.66 25.78
C ALA A 152 -5.23 -35.61 25.57
N ALA A 153 -6.43 -35.09 25.31
CA ALA A 153 -7.62 -35.88 25.03
C ALA A 153 -7.48 -36.71 23.74
N LEU A 154 -6.89 -36.13 22.68
CA LEU A 154 -6.58 -36.85 21.44
C LEU A 154 -5.58 -37.98 21.67
N SER A 155 -4.52 -37.74 22.43
CA SER A 155 -3.49 -38.73 22.76
C SER A 155 -4.07 -39.88 23.60
N ALA A 156 -5.02 -39.57 24.49
CA ALA A 156 -5.75 -40.54 25.29
C ALA A 156 -6.85 -41.28 24.50
N LYS A 157 -7.07 -40.92 23.22
CA LYS A 157 -8.16 -41.44 22.37
C LYS A 157 -9.55 -41.26 23.00
N ALA A 158 -9.76 -40.16 23.72
CA ALA A 158 -11.02 -39.86 24.38
C ALA A 158 -12.06 -39.34 23.37
N PHE A 159 -13.33 -39.70 23.56
CA PHE A 159 -14.44 -39.20 22.73
C PHE A 159 -15.13 -37.96 23.33
N GLU A 160 -14.81 -37.62 24.57
CA GLU A 160 -15.33 -36.46 25.29
C GLU A 160 -14.20 -35.80 26.08
N LEU A 161 -14.23 -34.47 26.21
CA LEU A 161 -13.30 -33.73 27.08
C LEU A 161 -14.03 -32.67 27.91
N MET A 162 -13.52 -32.42 29.12
CA MET A 162 -13.89 -31.25 29.91
C MET A 162 -13.09 -30.06 29.42
N PHE A 163 -13.74 -29.14 28.71
CA PHE A 163 -13.13 -27.95 28.12
C PHE A 163 -13.79 -26.69 28.65
N GLU A 164 -13.02 -25.79 29.27
CA GLU A 164 -13.53 -24.52 29.83
C GLU A 164 -14.76 -24.71 30.77
N GLY A 165 -14.75 -25.80 31.55
CA GLY A 165 -15.84 -26.15 32.48
C GLY A 165 -17.07 -26.78 31.85
N GLN A 166 -17.04 -27.10 30.55
CA GLN A 166 -18.11 -27.81 29.84
C GLN A 166 -17.62 -29.13 29.26
N MET A 167 -18.43 -30.18 29.38
CA MET A 167 -18.18 -31.45 28.71
C MET A 167 -18.57 -31.32 27.23
N ILE A 168 -17.60 -31.50 26.33
CA ILE A 168 -17.79 -31.43 24.88
C ILE A 168 -17.38 -32.73 24.20
N LYS A 169 -17.99 -33.03 23.05
CA LYS A 169 -17.61 -34.16 22.20
C LYS A 169 -16.29 -33.86 21.47
N LEU A 170 -15.45 -34.87 21.31
CA LEU A 170 -14.18 -34.78 20.60
C LEU A 170 -14.19 -35.66 19.34
N LYS A 171 -14.09 -35.03 18.18
CA LYS A 171 -13.80 -35.74 16.93
C LYS A 171 -12.31 -35.76 16.66
N HIS A 172 -11.77 -36.95 16.45
CA HIS A 172 -10.33 -37.19 16.33
C HIS A 172 -9.70 -36.63 15.04
N THR A 173 -10.50 -36.15 14.09
CA THR A 173 -10.05 -35.49 12.86
C THR A 173 -9.60 -34.04 13.07
N VAL A 174 -9.87 -33.46 14.24
CA VAL A 174 -9.51 -32.07 14.56
C VAL A 174 -7.99 -31.86 14.41
N GLY A 175 -7.62 -30.76 13.78
CA GLY A 175 -6.23 -30.38 13.53
C GLY A 175 -6.02 -28.91 13.85
N LEU A 176 -4.94 -28.61 14.58
CA LEU A 176 -4.58 -27.24 14.94
C LEU A 176 -3.27 -26.86 14.26
N PHE A 177 -3.30 -25.74 13.53
CA PHE A 177 -2.16 -25.21 12.78
C PHE A 177 -1.96 -23.74 13.12
N ILE A 178 -0.71 -23.33 13.26
CA ILE A 178 -0.34 -21.94 13.51
C ILE A 178 0.65 -21.49 12.45
N THR A 179 0.52 -20.25 11.96
CA THR A 179 1.54 -19.66 11.09
C THR A 179 2.30 -18.56 11.81
N MET A 180 3.59 -18.44 11.48
CA MET A 180 4.46 -17.42 12.08
C MET A 180 5.30 -16.73 11.02
N ASN A 181 5.41 -15.39 11.13
CA ASN A 181 6.45 -14.62 10.46
C ASN A 181 7.47 -14.18 11.53
N PRO A 182 8.59 -14.90 11.72
CA PRO A 182 9.62 -14.48 12.66
C PRO A 182 10.32 -13.20 12.17
N GLY A 183 10.76 -12.34 13.11
CA GLY A 183 11.62 -11.18 12.81
C GLY A 183 10.91 -9.89 12.38
N TYR A 184 9.58 -9.81 12.49
CA TYR A 184 8.80 -8.59 12.24
C TYR A 184 8.46 -7.87 13.55
N ALA A 185 8.37 -6.54 13.52
CA ALA A 185 7.98 -5.73 14.66
C ALA A 185 6.55 -6.08 15.14
N GLY A 186 6.29 -5.96 16.44
CA GLY A 186 4.99 -6.31 17.04
C GLY A 186 4.70 -7.82 17.14
N ARG A 187 5.73 -8.67 17.01
CA ARG A 187 5.56 -10.12 17.08
C ARG A 187 6.28 -10.75 18.28
N THR A 188 5.55 -11.56 19.03
CA THR A 188 6.04 -12.23 20.22
C THR A 188 6.73 -13.55 19.86
N GLU A 189 7.76 -13.91 20.63
CA GLU A 189 8.22 -15.28 20.59
C GLU A 189 7.22 -16.19 21.32
N LEU A 190 6.93 -17.34 20.73
CA LEU A 190 6.07 -18.31 21.38
C LEU A 190 6.75 -18.89 22.62
N PRO A 191 6.03 -19.05 23.74
CA PRO A 191 6.51 -19.76 24.91
C PRO A 191 6.94 -21.21 24.58
N ASP A 192 7.91 -21.76 25.29
CA ASP A 192 8.49 -23.08 24.98
C ASP A 192 7.50 -24.23 25.16
N ASN A 193 6.61 -24.14 26.15
CA ASN A 193 5.53 -25.09 26.35
C ASN A 193 4.62 -25.17 25.11
N LEU A 194 4.32 -24.02 24.50
CA LEU A 194 3.53 -23.93 23.27
C LEU A 194 4.33 -24.44 22.06
N LYS A 195 5.60 -24.04 21.92
CA LYS A 195 6.48 -24.55 20.85
C LYS A 195 6.55 -26.07 20.86
N SER A 196 6.55 -26.71 22.02
CA SER A 196 6.61 -28.17 22.15
C SER A 196 5.39 -28.91 21.59
N MET A 197 4.22 -28.26 21.59
CA MET A 197 2.95 -28.82 21.10
C MET A 197 2.83 -28.81 19.57
N PHE A 198 3.67 -28.03 18.89
CA PHE A 198 3.63 -27.89 17.44
C PHE A 198 4.91 -28.41 16.78
N ARG A 199 4.76 -29.06 15.63
CA ARG A 199 5.91 -29.44 14.79
C ARG A 199 6.26 -28.29 13.85
N PRO A 200 7.46 -27.69 13.95
CA PRO A 200 7.82 -26.55 13.10
C PRO A 200 8.22 -27.00 11.69
N ILE A 201 7.87 -26.20 10.68
CA ILE A 201 8.37 -26.33 9.31
C ILE A 201 8.77 -24.97 8.74
N SER A 202 9.98 -24.86 8.20
CA SER A 202 10.49 -23.61 7.64
C SER A 202 10.08 -23.44 6.18
N MET A 203 9.22 -22.46 5.91
CA MET A 203 8.72 -22.05 4.59
C MET A 203 9.54 -20.86 4.08
N MET A 204 10.70 -21.12 3.46
CA MET A 204 11.68 -20.10 3.06
C MET A 204 11.35 -19.43 1.72
N VAL A 205 11.85 -19.95 0.60
CA VAL A 205 11.63 -19.36 -0.72
C VAL A 205 11.09 -20.45 -1.65
N PRO A 206 9.89 -20.28 -2.23
CA PRO A 206 9.34 -21.22 -3.19
C PRO A 206 10.01 -21.10 -4.56
N ASP A 207 9.81 -22.10 -5.41
CA ASP A 207 10.26 -22.05 -6.81
C ASP A 207 9.29 -21.20 -7.65
N ASN A 208 9.66 -19.93 -7.82
CA ASN A 208 8.84 -18.94 -8.53
C ASN A 208 8.62 -19.29 -10.00
N ILE A 209 9.57 -19.97 -10.66
CA ILE A 209 9.47 -20.29 -12.09
C ILE A 209 8.37 -21.34 -12.32
N ILE A 210 8.33 -22.39 -11.50
CA ILE A 210 7.31 -23.44 -11.57
C ILE A 210 5.92 -22.84 -11.32
N ILE A 211 5.81 -21.93 -10.35
CA ILE A 211 4.55 -21.24 -10.05
C ILE A 211 4.11 -20.39 -11.25
N ALA A 212 5.02 -19.60 -11.82
CA ALA A 212 4.72 -18.75 -12.96
C ALA A 212 4.31 -19.55 -14.21
N GLU A 213 4.99 -20.66 -14.48
CA GLU A 213 4.71 -21.56 -15.61
C GLU A 213 3.30 -22.16 -15.52
N ASN A 214 2.92 -22.69 -14.35
CA ASN A 214 1.60 -23.27 -14.14
C ASN A 214 0.48 -22.23 -14.20
N LEU A 215 0.73 -21.02 -13.69
CA LEU A 215 -0.25 -19.92 -13.77
C LEU A 215 -0.50 -19.51 -15.22
N LEU A 216 0.56 -19.27 -15.99
CA LEU A 216 0.44 -18.97 -17.42
C LEU A 216 -0.27 -20.10 -18.17
N PHE A 217 0.06 -21.35 -17.87
CA PHE A 217 -0.61 -22.50 -18.48
C PHE A 217 -2.11 -22.52 -18.18
N SER A 218 -2.49 -22.25 -16.93
CA SER A 218 -3.90 -22.21 -16.52
C SER A 218 -4.69 -21.08 -17.18
N ASP A 219 -4.03 -20.00 -17.59
CA ASP A 219 -4.62 -18.86 -18.30
C ASP A 219 -4.56 -19.00 -19.84
N GLY A 220 -4.16 -20.17 -20.36
CA GLY A 220 -4.19 -20.48 -21.80
C GLY A 220 -2.97 -20.02 -22.59
N PHE A 221 -1.84 -19.77 -21.92
CA PHE A 221 -0.56 -19.53 -22.60
C PHE A 221 0.06 -20.85 -23.07
N THR A 222 0.77 -20.79 -24.19
CA THR A 222 1.43 -21.95 -24.81
C THR A 222 2.94 -21.95 -24.54
N ASN A 223 3.60 -20.79 -24.62
CA ASN A 223 5.04 -20.62 -24.40
C ASN A 223 5.37 -20.34 -22.92
N THR A 224 4.75 -21.08 -22.01
CA THR A 224 4.71 -20.79 -20.57
C THR A 224 6.10 -20.82 -19.93
N ARG A 225 6.92 -21.81 -20.26
CA ARG A 225 8.25 -21.99 -19.66
C ARG A 225 9.23 -20.87 -20.00
N ASN A 226 9.19 -20.35 -21.23
CA ASN A 226 10.06 -19.25 -21.62
C ASN A 226 9.59 -17.94 -20.99
N LEU A 227 8.28 -17.66 -21.07
CA LEU A 227 7.67 -16.48 -20.44
C LEU A 227 7.90 -16.44 -18.92
N ALA A 228 7.72 -17.57 -18.22
CA ALA A 228 7.97 -17.66 -16.78
C ALA A 228 9.42 -17.32 -16.41
N ARG A 229 10.39 -17.80 -17.20
CA ARG A 229 11.82 -17.45 -17.02
C ARG A 229 12.07 -15.97 -17.27
N LYS A 230 11.53 -15.40 -18.36
CA LYS A 230 11.65 -13.96 -18.67
C LYS A 230 11.10 -13.10 -17.53
N VAL A 231 9.89 -13.40 -17.06
CA VAL A 231 9.22 -12.71 -15.95
C VAL A 231 10.04 -12.79 -14.66
N TYR A 232 10.51 -13.99 -14.30
CA TYR A 232 11.34 -14.19 -13.11
C TYR A 232 12.66 -13.42 -13.19
N THR A 233 13.38 -13.53 -14.31
CA THR A 233 14.65 -12.82 -14.52
C THR A 233 14.46 -11.31 -14.44
N LEU A 234 13.38 -10.78 -15.01
CA LEU A 234 13.07 -9.35 -14.94
C LEU A 234 12.90 -8.89 -13.49
N TYR A 235 12.13 -9.62 -12.68
CA TYR A 235 11.91 -9.29 -11.28
C TYR A 235 13.19 -9.37 -10.44
N GLU A 236 14.04 -10.37 -10.69
CA GLU A 236 15.34 -10.49 -10.02
C GLU A 236 16.31 -9.36 -10.42
N LEU A 237 16.38 -9.01 -11.71
CA LEU A 237 17.19 -7.88 -12.16
C LEU A 237 16.68 -6.55 -11.61
N ALA A 238 15.36 -6.32 -11.63
CA ALA A 238 14.75 -5.12 -11.05
C ALA A 238 15.08 -4.99 -9.57
N LYS A 239 15.01 -6.09 -8.81
CA LYS A 239 15.36 -6.12 -7.38
C LYS A 239 16.85 -5.82 -7.12
N GLN A 240 17.74 -6.16 -8.05
CA GLN A 240 19.19 -5.98 -7.90
C GLN A 240 19.68 -4.60 -8.40
N GLN A 241 19.09 -4.09 -9.48
CA GLN A 241 19.59 -2.90 -10.18
C GLN A 241 18.84 -1.61 -9.82
N LEU A 242 17.56 -1.69 -9.46
CA LEU A 242 16.79 -0.49 -9.09
C LEU A 242 17.12 -0.04 -7.66
N SER A 243 16.83 1.22 -7.38
CA SER A 243 17.00 1.76 -6.03
C SER A 243 16.11 1.03 -4.99
N LYS A 244 16.58 0.97 -3.74
CA LYS A 244 15.83 0.35 -2.65
C LYS A 244 14.78 1.33 -2.11
N GLN A 245 13.52 1.14 -2.52
CA GLN A 245 12.38 1.91 -2.04
C GLN A 245 11.44 1.05 -1.19
N TYR A 246 10.79 1.64 -0.17
CA TYR A 246 9.85 0.93 0.71
C TYR A 246 8.60 0.41 -0.03
N HIS A 247 8.21 1.09 -1.10
CA HIS A 247 7.05 0.74 -1.92
C HIS A 247 7.39 -0.20 -3.09
N TYR A 248 8.64 -0.64 -3.22
CA TYR A 248 9.04 -1.63 -4.23
C TYR A 248 8.83 -3.05 -3.70
N ASP A 249 8.11 -3.84 -4.49
CA ASP A 249 7.78 -5.24 -4.22
C ASP A 249 7.90 -6.03 -5.52
N PHE A 250 9.02 -6.73 -5.62
CA PHE A 250 9.33 -7.71 -6.66
C PHE A 250 9.30 -9.14 -6.07
N GLY A 251 8.49 -9.36 -5.02
CA GLY A 251 8.27 -10.68 -4.43
C GLY A 251 7.30 -11.55 -5.23
N LEU A 252 7.14 -12.81 -4.78
CA LEU A 252 6.25 -13.79 -5.41
C LEU A 252 4.81 -13.27 -5.56
N ARG A 253 4.28 -12.59 -4.54
CA ARG A 253 2.89 -12.13 -4.56
C ARG A 253 2.64 -11.08 -5.64
N SER A 254 3.55 -10.13 -5.79
CA SER A 254 3.53 -9.16 -6.89
C SER A 254 3.60 -9.85 -8.26
N MET A 255 4.49 -10.84 -8.40
CA MET A 255 4.61 -11.64 -9.63
C MET A 255 3.32 -12.42 -9.95
N VAL A 256 2.69 -13.07 -8.97
CA VAL A 256 1.42 -13.80 -9.16
C VAL A 256 0.30 -12.84 -9.58
N ALA A 257 0.22 -11.65 -8.96
CA ALA A 257 -0.76 -10.64 -9.34
C ALA A 257 -0.56 -10.17 -10.79
N LEU A 258 0.70 -10.02 -11.22
CA LEU A 258 1.05 -9.71 -12.59
C LEU A 258 0.62 -10.78 -13.59
N LEU A 259 0.89 -12.04 -13.30
CA LEU A 259 0.53 -13.14 -14.19
C LEU A 259 -0.98 -13.29 -14.32
N ARG A 260 -1.73 -13.11 -13.23
CA ARG A 260 -3.21 -13.08 -13.27
C ARG A 260 -3.73 -11.90 -14.08
N TYR A 261 -3.09 -10.73 -14.00
CA TYR A 261 -3.43 -9.59 -14.83
C TYR A 261 -3.15 -9.87 -16.32
N ALA A 262 -2.01 -10.48 -16.64
CA ALA A 262 -1.68 -10.91 -18.00
C ALA A 262 -2.72 -11.92 -18.53
N GLY A 263 -3.17 -12.87 -17.72
CA GLY A 263 -4.25 -13.81 -18.06
C GLY A 263 -5.58 -13.11 -18.38
N ARG A 264 -5.95 -12.09 -17.60
CA ARG A 264 -7.13 -11.25 -17.90
C ARG A 264 -6.97 -10.49 -19.21
N LYS A 265 -5.82 -9.86 -19.43
CA LYS A 265 -5.52 -9.12 -20.68
C LYS A 265 -5.52 -10.03 -21.90
N ARG A 266 -5.02 -11.26 -21.77
CA ARG A 266 -5.07 -12.25 -22.85
C ARG A 266 -6.49 -12.55 -23.32
N ARG A 267 -7.43 -12.68 -22.39
CA ARG A 267 -8.85 -12.90 -22.72
C ARG A 267 -9.48 -11.69 -23.43
N GLN A 268 -9.02 -10.48 -23.12
CA GLN A 268 -9.49 -9.24 -23.74
C GLN A 268 -8.85 -8.99 -25.11
N LEU A 269 -7.62 -9.45 -25.31
CA LEU A 269 -6.80 -9.21 -26.50
C LEU A 269 -6.34 -10.55 -27.12
N PRO A 270 -7.26 -11.35 -27.71
CA PRO A 270 -6.95 -12.69 -28.20
C PRO A 270 -6.00 -12.72 -29.41
N ASN A 271 -5.92 -11.62 -30.16
CA ASN A 271 -5.10 -11.52 -31.38
C ASN A 271 -3.67 -11.01 -31.12
N THR A 272 -3.37 -10.61 -29.88
CA THR A 272 -2.06 -10.09 -29.47
C THR A 272 -1.14 -11.26 -29.11
N THR A 273 0.16 -11.13 -29.38
CA THR A 273 1.11 -12.19 -29.07
C THR A 273 1.27 -12.37 -27.56
N GLU A 274 1.67 -13.58 -27.14
CA GLU A 274 1.82 -13.90 -25.72
C GLU A 274 2.86 -13.01 -25.03
N GLU A 275 3.94 -12.66 -25.74
CA GLU A 275 5.02 -11.81 -25.23
C GLU A 275 4.55 -10.36 -25.07
N GLU A 276 3.81 -9.81 -26.04
CA GLU A 276 3.22 -8.47 -25.95
C GLU A 276 2.26 -8.35 -24.77
N ILE A 277 1.44 -9.37 -24.50
CA ILE A 277 0.52 -9.37 -23.36
C ILE A 277 1.28 -9.32 -22.03
N VAL A 278 2.34 -10.11 -21.89
CA VAL A 278 3.18 -10.12 -20.67
C VAL A 278 3.92 -8.80 -20.53
N TYR A 279 4.45 -8.24 -21.63
CA TYR A 279 5.11 -6.94 -21.64
C TYR A 279 4.14 -5.82 -21.22
N LEU A 280 2.90 -5.84 -21.74
CA LEU A 280 1.86 -4.89 -21.37
C LEU A 280 1.55 -4.97 -19.88
N ALA A 281 1.35 -6.18 -19.36
CA ALA A 281 1.12 -6.42 -17.94
C ALA A 281 2.27 -5.91 -17.05
N MET A 282 3.52 -6.09 -17.50
CA MET A 282 4.72 -5.57 -16.83
C MET A 282 4.74 -4.05 -16.76
N LYS A 283 4.44 -3.40 -17.88
CA LYS A 283 4.41 -1.95 -17.96
C LYS A 283 3.31 -1.37 -17.07
N ASP A 284 2.07 -1.83 -17.24
CA ASP A 284 0.89 -1.31 -16.53
C ASP A 284 1.06 -1.42 -15.00
N MET A 285 1.60 -2.54 -14.51
CA MET A 285 1.68 -2.79 -13.06
C MET A 285 2.91 -2.19 -12.38
N ASN A 286 3.97 -1.87 -13.13
CA ASN A 286 5.22 -1.38 -12.53
C ASN A 286 5.51 0.08 -12.86
N VAL A 287 5.17 0.61 -14.04
CA VAL A 287 5.61 1.97 -14.40
C VAL A 287 5.10 3.03 -13.42
N ALA A 288 3.84 2.94 -13.00
CA ALA A 288 3.24 3.90 -12.07
C ALA A 288 3.93 3.94 -10.69
N ARG A 289 4.63 2.86 -10.30
CA ARG A 289 5.28 2.75 -8.99
C ARG A 289 6.70 3.30 -8.96
N LEU A 290 7.36 3.44 -10.11
CA LEU A 290 8.80 3.69 -10.19
C LEU A 290 9.11 5.17 -10.02
N THR A 291 10.27 5.46 -9.42
CA THR A 291 10.82 6.81 -9.39
C THR A 291 11.27 7.25 -10.79
N ALA A 292 11.37 8.56 -11.00
CA ALA A 292 11.83 9.12 -12.29
C ALA A 292 13.23 8.61 -12.70
N ASN A 293 14.11 8.35 -11.72
CA ASN A 293 15.46 7.84 -11.97
C ASN A 293 15.50 6.33 -12.30
N ASP A 294 14.60 5.55 -11.70
CA ASP A 294 14.54 4.10 -11.91
C ASP A 294 13.77 3.71 -13.17
N LEU A 295 12.86 4.57 -13.64
CA LEU A 295 12.03 4.29 -14.81
C LEU A 295 12.86 4.02 -16.09
N PRO A 296 13.91 4.79 -16.44
CA PRO A 296 14.79 4.46 -17.56
C PRO A 296 15.51 3.13 -17.41
N LEU A 297 15.98 2.80 -16.19
CA LEU A 297 16.66 1.53 -15.90
C LEU A 297 15.72 0.35 -16.10
N PHE A 298 14.50 0.44 -15.58
CA PHE A 298 13.48 -0.59 -15.75
C PHE A 298 13.11 -0.79 -17.22
N ASN A 299 12.94 0.29 -17.98
CA ASN A 299 12.67 0.21 -19.42
C ASN A 299 13.82 -0.46 -20.18
N GLY A 300 15.07 -0.22 -19.79
CA GLY A 300 16.25 -0.91 -20.34
C GLY A 300 16.23 -2.41 -20.06
N ILE A 301 15.97 -2.81 -18.81
CA ILE A 301 15.81 -4.24 -18.45
C ILE A 301 14.68 -4.88 -19.27
N MET A 302 13.57 -4.16 -19.46
CA MET A 302 12.41 -4.65 -20.19
C MET A 302 12.70 -4.82 -21.69
N SER A 303 13.45 -3.90 -22.32
CA SER A 303 13.89 -4.04 -23.71
C SER A 303 14.89 -5.17 -23.92
N ASP A 304 15.77 -5.44 -22.94
CA ASP A 304 16.76 -6.51 -23.03
C ASP A 304 16.12 -7.90 -22.93
N ILE A 305 15.11 -8.06 -22.08
CA ILE A 305 14.40 -9.34 -21.89
C ILE A 305 13.37 -9.62 -23.00
N PHE A 306 12.76 -8.56 -23.55
CA PHE A 306 11.74 -8.64 -24.59
C PHE A 306 12.17 -7.83 -25.83
N PRO A 307 13.19 -8.31 -26.57
CA PRO A 307 13.69 -7.60 -27.75
C PRO A 307 12.65 -7.62 -28.88
N GLY A 308 12.42 -6.47 -29.52
CA GLY A 308 11.53 -6.36 -30.69
C GLY A 308 10.03 -6.37 -30.38
N VAL A 309 9.63 -6.35 -29.11
CA VAL A 309 8.22 -6.25 -28.70
C VAL A 309 7.80 -4.78 -28.66
N SER A 310 6.82 -4.41 -29.49
CA SER A 310 6.19 -3.08 -29.44
C SER A 310 4.79 -3.18 -28.82
N LEU A 311 4.46 -2.21 -27.97
CA LEU A 311 3.13 -2.18 -27.35
C LEU A 311 2.11 -1.50 -28.26
N PRO A 312 0.87 -2.01 -28.30
CA PRO A 312 -0.24 -1.26 -28.90
C PRO A 312 -0.47 0.03 -28.10
N THR A 313 -0.63 1.15 -28.81
CA THR A 313 -1.02 2.42 -28.21
C THR A 313 -2.51 2.35 -27.86
N ILE A 314 -2.84 2.41 -26.57
CA ILE A 314 -4.23 2.56 -26.13
C ILE A 314 -4.64 4.01 -26.42
N ASP A 315 -5.75 4.18 -27.14
CA ASP A 315 -6.28 5.52 -27.40
C ASP A 315 -7.04 6.03 -26.17
N TYR A 316 -6.47 7.05 -25.53
CA TYR A 316 -7.07 7.78 -24.43
C TYR A 316 -7.58 9.16 -24.88
N SER A 317 -7.84 9.39 -26.17
CA SER A 317 -8.24 10.69 -26.73
C SER A 317 -9.41 11.34 -25.98
N GLU A 318 -10.52 10.63 -25.82
CA GLU A 318 -11.71 11.13 -25.10
C GLU A 318 -11.43 11.41 -23.61
N PHE A 319 -10.74 10.48 -22.95
CA PHE A 319 -10.38 10.64 -21.53
C PHE A 319 -9.40 11.78 -21.31
N ASN A 320 -8.44 11.97 -22.21
CA ASN A 320 -7.52 13.10 -22.19
C ASN A 320 -8.28 14.41 -22.28
N ILE A 321 -9.24 14.54 -23.19
CA ILE A 321 -10.06 15.76 -23.33
C ILE A 321 -10.76 16.07 -21.99
N ALA A 322 -11.40 15.07 -21.37
CA ALA A 322 -12.03 15.24 -20.07
C ALA A 322 -11.03 15.71 -19.00
N ILE A 323 -9.84 15.11 -18.93
CA ILE A 323 -8.78 15.52 -17.99
C ILE A 323 -8.36 16.98 -18.23
N TYR A 324 -8.13 17.38 -19.49
CA TYR A 324 -7.73 18.75 -19.83
C TYR A 324 -8.80 19.77 -19.45
N GLU A 325 -10.08 19.45 -19.66
CA GLU A 325 -11.19 20.31 -19.26
C GLU A 325 -11.29 20.44 -17.74
N GLU A 326 -11.19 19.33 -17.01
CA GLU A 326 -11.22 19.34 -15.54
C GLU A 326 -10.08 20.15 -14.93
N PHE A 327 -8.87 20.05 -15.48
CA PHE A 327 -7.76 20.91 -15.04
C PHE A 327 -8.06 22.39 -15.28
N ARG A 328 -8.62 22.75 -16.44
CA ARG A 328 -8.95 24.15 -16.77
C ARG A 328 -10.06 24.70 -15.88
N GLU A 329 -11.11 23.93 -15.62
CA GLU A 329 -12.22 24.34 -14.76
C GLU A 329 -11.78 24.49 -13.29
N ALA A 330 -10.85 23.65 -12.83
CA ALA A 330 -10.23 23.79 -11.52
C ALA A 330 -9.21 24.95 -11.45
N GLY A 331 -8.94 25.66 -12.55
CA GLY A 331 -7.95 26.73 -12.63
C GLY A 331 -6.50 26.24 -12.49
N LEU A 332 -6.24 24.99 -12.86
CA LEU A 332 -4.93 24.33 -12.77
C LEU A 332 -4.25 24.24 -14.13
N GLN A 333 -2.91 24.16 -14.14
CA GLN A 333 -2.17 23.96 -15.39
C GLN A 333 -2.17 22.49 -15.82
N PRO A 334 -2.67 22.15 -17.03
CA PRO A 334 -2.65 20.79 -17.53
C PRO A 334 -1.29 20.46 -18.14
N ILE A 335 -0.31 20.17 -17.30
CA ILE A 335 1.00 19.68 -17.74
C ILE A 335 0.93 18.20 -18.14
N ASN A 336 1.72 17.77 -19.12
CA ASN A 336 1.67 16.40 -19.66
C ASN A 336 1.83 15.31 -18.58
N ILE A 337 2.70 15.56 -17.59
CA ILE A 337 2.94 14.61 -16.50
C ILE A 337 1.74 14.51 -15.54
N ALA A 338 0.97 15.59 -15.37
CA ALA A 338 -0.24 15.58 -14.55
C ALA A 338 -1.32 14.69 -15.19
N VAL A 339 -1.51 14.85 -16.49
CA VAL A 339 -2.41 14.00 -17.29
C VAL A 339 -1.97 12.54 -17.21
N LYS A 340 -0.66 12.29 -17.38
CA LYS A 340 -0.09 10.94 -17.26
C LYS A 340 -0.36 10.32 -15.89
N LYS A 341 -0.19 11.06 -14.79
CA LYS A 341 -0.43 10.56 -13.42
C LYS A 341 -1.90 10.22 -13.15
N VAL A 342 -2.84 10.99 -13.74
CA VAL A 342 -4.27 10.67 -13.66
C VAL A 342 -4.59 9.37 -14.42
N ILE A 343 -3.98 9.15 -15.59
CA ILE A 343 -4.11 7.89 -16.35
C ILE A 343 -3.48 6.71 -15.60
N GLU A 344 -2.27 6.88 -15.05
CA GLU A 344 -1.61 5.87 -14.24
C GLU A 344 -2.48 5.44 -13.05
N LEU A 345 -3.16 6.39 -12.39
CA LEU A 345 -4.11 6.10 -11.32
C LEU A 345 -5.35 5.35 -11.81
N PHE A 346 -5.91 5.75 -12.95
CA PHE A 346 -7.03 5.06 -13.59
C PHE A 346 -6.70 3.60 -13.93
N GLU A 347 -5.58 3.36 -14.61
CA GLU A 347 -5.11 2.02 -14.98
C GLU A 347 -4.84 1.16 -13.73
N THR A 348 -4.18 1.74 -12.73
CA THR A 348 -3.85 1.05 -11.48
C THR A 348 -5.13 0.63 -10.75
N LYS A 349 -6.14 1.51 -10.68
CA LYS A 349 -7.44 1.23 -10.05
C LYS A 349 -8.25 0.16 -10.81
N ASN A 350 -8.16 0.13 -12.13
CA ASN A 350 -8.79 -0.94 -12.93
C ASN A 350 -8.12 -2.30 -12.69
N SER A 351 -6.83 -2.31 -12.37
CA SER A 351 -6.08 -3.53 -12.09
C SER A 351 -6.36 -4.10 -10.69
N ARG A 352 -6.48 -3.23 -9.67
CA ARG A 352 -6.59 -3.54 -8.23
C ARG A 352 -7.59 -2.61 -7.55
N HIS A 353 -8.43 -3.16 -6.67
CA HIS A 353 -9.42 -2.38 -5.90
C HIS A 353 -8.83 -1.57 -4.74
N SER A 354 -7.61 -1.88 -4.32
CA SER A 354 -6.87 -1.13 -3.30
C SER A 354 -5.66 -0.46 -3.94
N VAL A 355 -5.55 0.87 -3.81
CA VAL A 355 -4.49 1.66 -4.46
C VAL A 355 -3.91 2.67 -3.48
N MET A 356 -2.59 2.78 -3.42
CA MET A 356 -1.87 3.78 -2.64
C MET A 356 -1.23 4.81 -3.57
N ILE A 357 -1.57 6.08 -3.36
CA ILE A 357 -0.92 7.24 -3.97
C ILE A 357 0.15 7.71 -2.99
N ILE A 358 1.42 7.56 -3.38
CA ILE A 358 2.59 7.77 -2.53
C ILE A 358 3.32 9.02 -2.99
N GLY A 359 3.80 9.81 -2.05
CA GLY A 359 4.67 10.95 -2.31
C GLY A 359 4.59 11.97 -1.20
N ASP A 360 5.55 12.88 -1.15
CA ASP A 360 5.57 13.90 -0.11
C ASP A 360 4.34 14.83 -0.17
N THR A 361 4.12 15.61 0.88
CA THR A 361 3.12 16.68 0.85
C THR A 361 3.40 17.62 -0.32
N GLY A 362 2.38 18.04 -1.06
CA GLY A 362 2.58 18.96 -2.20
C GLY A 362 2.98 18.29 -3.53
N THR A 363 3.06 16.95 -3.61
CA THR A 363 3.26 16.24 -4.90
C THR A 363 1.97 16.00 -5.69
N ALA A 364 0.99 16.89 -5.52
CA ALA A 364 -0.30 16.87 -6.23
C ALA A 364 -1.16 15.59 -6.08
N LYS A 365 -0.92 14.74 -5.07
CA LYS A 365 -1.70 13.52 -4.82
C LYS A 365 -3.21 13.79 -4.76
N SER A 366 -3.62 14.77 -3.96
CA SER A 366 -5.04 15.12 -3.84
C SER A 366 -5.64 15.68 -5.12
N VAL A 367 -4.84 16.37 -5.92
CA VAL A 367 -5.26 16.85 -7.25
C VAL A 367 -5.46 15.66 -8.18
N THR A 368 -4.52 14.70 -8.21
CA THR A 368 -4.60 13.53 -9.10
C THR A 368 -5.90 12.74 -8.90
N TRP A 369 -6.26 12.37 -7.66
CA TRP A 369 -7.48 11.59 -7.44
C TRP A 369 -8.76 12.41 -7.57
N ARG A 370 -8.75 13.71 -7.23
CA ARG A 370 -9.92 14.59 -7.43
C ARG A 370 -10.20 14.82 -8.92
N THR A 371 -9.16 15.07 -9.71
CA THR A 371 -9.30 15.18 -11.17
C THR A 371 -9.86 13.89 -11.75
N LEU A 372 -9.36 12.72 -11.29
CA LEU A 372 -9.90 11.43 -11.72
C LEU A 372 -11.38 11.29 -11.36
N GLN A 373 -11.76 11.59 -10.11
CA GLN A 373 -13.16 11.57 -9.66
C GLN A 373 -14.05 12.43 -10.56
N ASN A 374 -13.64 13.68 -10.82
CA ASN A 374 -14.44 14.59 -11.62
C ASN A 374 -14.53 14.12 -13.08
N CYS A 375 -13.47 13.53 -13.65
CA CYS A 375 -13.53 12.94 -14.98
C CYS A 375 -14.59 11.83 -15.07
N PHE A 376 -14.66 10.94 -14.07
CA PHE A 376 -15.73 9.93 -14.00
C PHE A 376 -17.11 10.58 -13.99
N CYS A 377 -17.32 11.60 -13.17
CA CYS A 377 -18.60 12.31 -13.11
C CYS A 377 -18.94 13.05 -14.42
N ARG A 378 -17.97 13.69 -15.07
CA ARG A 378 -18.14 14.35 -16.37
C ARG A 378 -18.53 13.35 -17.44
N MET A 379 -17.77 12.28 -17.59
CA MET A 379 -18.04 11.26 -18.61
C MET A 379 -19.38 10.54 -18.37
N ASN A 380 -19.75 10.32 -17.11
CA ASN A 380 -21.09 9.84 -16.75
C ASN A 380 -22.18 10.82 -17.21
N SER A 381 -22.01 12.13 -16.95
CA SER A 381 -22.98 13.16 -17.36
C SER A 381 -23.15 13.25 -18.88
N GLN A 382 -22.07 12.96 -19.62
CA GLN A 382 -22.04 12.89 -21.08
C GLN A 382 -22.54 11.53 -21.62
N ARG A 383 -22.95 10.60 -20.74
CA ARG A 383 -23.48 9.27 -21.04
C ARG A 383 -22.50 8.34 -21.76
N PHE A 384 -21.20 8.49 -21.51
CA PHE A 384 -20.22 7.49 -21.94
C PHE A 384 -20.40 6.18 -21.14
N SER A 385 -20.41 5.05 -21.84
CA SER A 385 -20.57 3.74 -21.21
C SER A 385 -19.35 3.35 -20.38
N GLY A 386 -19.56 2.80 -19.17
CA GLY A 386 -18.47 2.34 -18.29
C GLY A 386 -17.84 3.43 -17.43
N TRP A 387 -18.47 4.61 -17.35
CA TRP A 387 -18.06 5.73 -16.51
C TRP A 387 -19.14 6.04 -15.50
N GLU A 388 -19.21 5.27 -14.40
CA GLU A 388 -20.17 5.55 -13.34
C GLU A 388 -19.71 6.73 -12.46
N ALA A 389 -20.66 7.50 -11.92
CA ALA A 389 -20.35 8.59 -10.99
C ALA A 389 -19.66 8.07 -9.72
N VAL A 390 -18.76 8.88 -9.18
CA VAL A 390 -17.89 8.53 -8.05
C VAL A 390 -18.20 9.38 -6.82
N THR A 391 -18.43 8.72 -5.69
CA THR A 391 -18.52 9.34 -4.36
C THR A 391 -17.33 8.94 -3.50
N VAL A 392 -16.70 9.90 -2.82
CA VAL A 392 -15.52 9.70 -2.00
C VAL A 392 -15.85 9.88 -0.52
N TYR A 393 -15.38 8.97 0.32
CA TYR A 393 -15.54 8.96 1.78
C TYR A 393 -14.15 9.09 2.42
N PRO A 394 -13.71 10.30 2.82
CA PRO A 394 -12.41 10.52 3.42
C PRO A 394 -12.38 10.15 4.90
N VAL A 395 -11.32 9.46 5.33
CA VAL A 395 -11.07 9.07 6.72
C VAL A 395 -9.58 9.28 7.03
N ASN A 396 -9.28 9.91 8.16
CA ASN A 396 -7.91 9.92 8.69
C ASN A 396 -7.77 8.80 9.73
N PRO A 397 -7.10 7.68 9.41
CA PRO A 397 -7.02 6.52 10.29
C PRO A 397 -6.23 6.78 11.57
N LYS A 398 -5.37 7.80 11.60
CA LYS A 398 -4.54 8.17 12.75
C LYS A 398 -5.19 9.21 13.67
N ALA A 399 -6.31 9.80 13.26
CA ALA A 399 -7.10 10.66 14.12
C ALA A 399 -7.86 9.88 15.20
N LEU A 400 -7.99 8.56 15.03
CA LEU A 400 -8.74 7.66 15.90
C LEU A 400 -7.81 6.61 16.51
N ASN A 401 -8.15 6.12 17.70
CA ASN A 401 -7.51 4.92 18.23
C ASN A 401 -8.06 3.65 17.52
N LEU A 402 -7.43 2.49 17.73
CA LEU A 402 -7.84 1.25 17.04
C LEU A 402 -9.27 0.81 17.37
N ALA A 403 -9.70 1.01 18.62
CA ALA A 403 -11.04 0.65 19.07
C ALA A 403 -12.09 1.56 18.44
N GLU A 404 -11.85 2.86 18.38
CA GLU A 404 -12.70 3.84 17.69
C GLU A 404 -12.73 3.62 16.18
N LEU A 405 -11.64 3.09 15.59
CA LEU A 405 -11.56 2.81 14.17
C LEU A 405 -12.35 1.55 13.78
N TYR A 406 -12.07 0.41 14.42
CA TYR A 406 -12.63 -0.91 14.04
C TYR A 406 -13.79 -1.40 14.91
N GLY A 407 -13.93 -0.86 16.11
CA GLY A 407 -14.82 -1.34 17.16
C GLY A 407 -14.12 -2.22 18.19
N GLU A 408 -14.72 -2.32 19.38
CA GLU A 408 -14.21 -3.14 20.48
C GLU A 408 -15.33 -3.77 21.31
N TYR A 409 -14.99 -4.82 22.06
CA TYR A 409 -15.87 -5.36 23.09
C TYR A 409 -15.60 -4.69 24.42
N ASN A 410 -16.66 -4.19 25.05
CA ASN A 410 -16.57 -3.78 26.44
C ASN A 410 -16.53 -5.04 27.32
N LEU A 411 -15.36 -5.33 27.93
CA LEU A 411 -15.15 -6.51 28.76
C LEU A 411 -16.05 -6.57 30.01
N SER A 412 -16.55 -5.42 30.47
CA SER A 412 -17.41 -5.34 31.65
C SER A 412 -18.88 -5.64 31.34
N THR A 413 -19.37 -5.21 30.17
CA THR A 413 -20.78 -5.39 29.78
C THR A 413 -21.00 -6.55 28.80
N GLY A 414 -19.95 -6.95 28.07
CA GLY A 414 -20.04 -7.91 26.97
C GLY A 414 -20.65 -7.35 25.68
N GLU A 415 -20.89 -6.03 25.63
CA GLU A 415 -21.48 -5.36 24.47
C GLU A 415 -20.41 -4.93 23.46
N TRP A 416 -20.80 -4.92 22.18
CA TRP A 416 -19.97 -4.48 21.06
C TRP A 416 -20.19 -2.99 20.81
N LEU A 417 -19.10 -2.23 20.75
CA LEU A 417 -19.07 -0.84 20.30
C LEU A 417 -18.51 -0.82 18.87
N ASP A 418 -19.26 -0.23 17.94
CA ASP A 418 -18.88 -0.19 16.53
C ASP A 418 -17.88 0.95 16.27
N GLY A 419 -16.92 0.71 15.39
CA GLY A 419 -15.93 1.70 14.98
C GLY A 419 -16.39 2.54 13.79
N VAL A 420 -15.72 3.69 13.59
CA VAL A 420 -16.01 4.61 12.49
C VAL A 420 -15.80 3.93 11.13
N LEU A 421 -14.72 3.17 10.96
CA LEU A 421 -14.42 2.49 9.71
C LEU A 421 -15.39 1.33 9.45
N SER A 422 -15.74 0.55 10.47
CA SER A 422 -16.70 -0.55 10.31
C SER A 422 -18.10 -0.03 9.97
N SER A 423 -18.54 1.06 10.62
CA SER A 423 -19.79 1.75 10.30
C SER A 423 -19.81 2.28 8.85
N ILE A 424 -18.77 2.99 8.41
CA ILE A 424 -18.70 3.50 7.02
C ILE A 424 -18.69 2.34 6.03
N MET A 425 -17.88 1.31 6.26
CA MET A 425 -17.82 0.12 5.41
C MET A 425 -19.19 -0.57 5.29
N ARG A 426 -19.96 -0.65 6.38
CA ARG A 426 -21.31 -1.24 6.36
C ARG A 426 -22.27 -0.43 5.49
N ILE A 427 -22.21 0.90 5.56
CA ILE A 427 -23.05 1.79 4.75
C ILE A 427 -22.68 1.68 3.26
N ILE A 428 -21.40 1.83 2.92
CA ILE A 428 -20.97 1.87 1.51
C ILE A 428 -21.08 0.50 0.83
N CYS A 429 -20.86 -0.60 1.55
CA CYS A 429 -20.96 -1.96 1.00
C CYS A 429 -22.41 -2.45 0.93
N GLY A 430 -23.30 -1.91 1.77
CA GLY A 430 -24.73 -2.21 1.75
C GLY A 430 -25.51 -1.45 0.67
N ASP A 431 -24.89 -0.43 0.06
CA ASP A 431 -25.50 0.37 -0.98
C ASP A 431 -25.35 -0.30 -2.37
N GLU A 432 -26.49 -0.71 -2.91
CA GLU A 432 -26.65 -1.39 -4.20
C GLU A 432 -26.63 -0.46 -5.42
N GLU A 433 -26.55 0.87 -5.22
CA GLU A 433 -26.44 1.79 -6.34
C GLU A 433 -25.17 1.52 -7.18
N PRO A 434 -25.26 1.66 -8.52
CA PRO A 434 -24.13 1.45 -9.43
C PRO A 434 -23.04 2.52 -9.29
N THR A 435 -23.26 3.53 -8.45
CA THR A 435 -22.27 4.57 -8.15
C THR A 435 -21.00 3.97 -7.54
N GLN A 436 -19.86 4.39 -8.07
CA GLN A 436 -18.54 4.01 -7.56
C GLN A 436 -18.30 4.71 -6.22
N LYS A 437 -17.85 3.95 -5.22
CA LYS A 437 -17.67 4.41 -3.84
C LYS A 437 -16.21 4.24 -3.45
N TRP A 438 -15.50 5.34 -3.26
CA TRP A 438 -14.09 5.31 -2.91
C TRP A 438 -13.92 5.67 -1.44
N LEU A 439 -13.42 4.72 -0.65
CA LEU A 439 -13.02 4.98 0.72
C LEU A 439 -11.57 5.49 0.69
N LEU A 440 -11.40 6.78 0.99
CA LEU A 440 -10.11 7.46 0.95
C LEU A 440 -9.51 7.51 2.36
N PHE A 441 -8.33 6.93 2.53
CA PHE A 441 -7.53 7.05 3.75
C PHE A 441 -6.47 8.14 3.55
N ASP A 442 -6.67 9.31 4.14
CA ASP A 442 -5.72 10.43 4.10
C ASP A 442 -4.94 10.49 5.42
N GLY A 443 -3.70 10.04 5.38
CA GLY A 443 -2.84 10.03 6.56
C GLY A 443 -1.74 8.96 6.51
N PRO A 444 -0.83 8.97 7.49
CA PRO A 444 0.28 8.03 7.52
C PRO A 444 -0.18 6.59 7.79
N VAL A 445 0.44 5.65 7.10
CA VAL A 445 0.20 4.21 7.27
C VAL A 445 1.11 3.68 8.37
N ASP A 446 0.52 2.84 9.23
CA ASP A 446 1.21 2.13 10.29
C ASP A 446 0.75 0.68 10.26
N ALA A 447 1.69 -0.25 10.46
CA ALA A 447 1.44 -1.68 10.58
C ALA A 447 0.28 -2.03 11.52
N VAL A 448 0.12 -1.29 12.63
CA VAL A 448 -0.87 -1.60 13.68
C VAL A 448 -2.31 -1.60 13.16
N TRP A 449 -2.72 -0.58 12.38
CA TRP A 449 -4.09 -0.49 11.88
C TRP A 449 -4.24 -1.16 10.51
N ILE A 450 -3.29 -0.95 9.60
CA ILE A 450 -3.43 -1.38 8.20
C ILE A 450 -3.44 -2.91 8.08
N GLU A 451 -2.77 -3.63 8.98
CA GLU A 451 -2.72 -5.09 8.94
C GLU A 451 -4.05 -5.75 9.26
N ASN A 452 -5.02 -5.05 9.84
CA ASN A 452 -6.39 -5.58 10.00
C ASN A 452 -7.19 -5.49 8.69
N MET A 453 -6.78 -4.64 7.74
CA MET A 453 -7.42 -4.51 6.41
C MET A 453 -6.88 -5.49 5.37
N ASN A 454 -5.88 -6.26 5.75
CA ASN A 454 -5.15 -7.16 4.88
C ASN A 454 -6.04 -8.14 4.09
N SER A 455 -7.11 -8.63 4.72
CA SER A 455 -8.09 -9.53 4.10
C SER A 455 -9.11 -8.84 3.19
N VAL A 456 -9.33 -7.53 3.35
CA VAL A 456 -10.19 -6.76 2.42
C VAL A 456 -9.40 -6.21 1.25
N MET A 457 -8.11 -5.93 1.43
CA MET A 457 -7.22 -5.46 0.37
C MET A 457 -6.78 -6.55 -0.62
N ASP A 458 -6.93 -7.83 -0.26
CA ASP A 458 -6.65 -8.94 -1.17
C ASP A 458 -7.87 -9.39 -1.98
N ASP A 459 -7.69 -10.44 -2.79
CA ASP A 459 -8.73 -10.99 -3.65
C ASP A 459 -9.95 -11.54 -2.87
N ASN A 460 -9.85 -11.74 -1.55
CA ASN A 460 -11.00 -12.18 -0.74
C ASN A 460 -12.03 -11.06 -0.57
N LYS A 461 -11.60 -9.79 -0.63
CA LYS A 461 -12.48 -8.61 -0.48
C LYS A 461 -13.38 -8.69 0.76
N LEU A 462 -12.84 -9.19 1.87
CA LEU A 462 -13.58 -9.46 3.09
C LEU A 462 -12.93 -8.78 4.30
N LEU A 463 -13.62 -7.82 4.90
CA LEU A 463 -13.21 -7.25 6.19
C LEU A 463 -13.76 -8.13 7.31
N THR A 464 -12.87 -8.60 8.20
CA THR A 464 -13.25 -9.38 9.38
C THR A 464 -12.96 -8.55 10.63
N LEU A 465 -14.00 -8.28 11.41
CA LEU A 465 -13.91 -7.52 12.66
C LEU A 465 -13.62 -8.47 13.84
N VAL A 466 -13.25 -7.91 14.99
CA VAL A 466 -12.92 -8.68 16.21
C VAL A 466 -14.13 -9.47 16.73
N ASN A 467 -15.35 -8.95 16.54
CA ASN A 467 -16.60 -9.67 16.79
C ASN A 467 -16.91 -10.81 15.79
N SER A 468 -15.99 -11.11 14.88
CA SER A 468 -16.15 -12.08 13.79
C SER A 468 -17.22 -11.72 12.77
N GLU A 469 -17.74 -10.47 12.78
CA GLU A 469 -18.55 -9.93 11.68
C GLU A 469 -17.72 -9.87 10.40
N ARG A 470 -18.35 -10.23 9.28
CA ARG A 470 -17.72 -10.33 7.98
C ARG A 470 -18.43 -9.40 7.01
N ILE A 471 -17.74 -8.34 6.59
CA ILE A 471 -18.26 -7.36 5.63
C ILE A 471 -17.60 -7.63 4.28
N THR A 472 -18.39 -8.08 3.32
CA THR A 472 -17.93 -8.34 1.95
C THR A 472 -17.95 -7.04 1.15
N MET A 473 -16.84 -6.70 0.52
CA MET A 473 -16.70 -5.50 -0.28
C MET A 473 -17.14 -5.78 -1.73
N PRO A 474 -18.20 -5.10 -2.23
CA PRO A 474 -18.71 -5.31 -3.58
C PRO A 474 -17.83 -4.61 -4.62
N VAL A 475 -18.09 -4.83 -5.91
CA VAL A 475 -17.22 -4.37 -7.01
C VAL A 475 -17.21 -2.85 -7.19
N GLN A 476 -18.27 -2.16 -6.79
CA GLN A 476 -18.38 -0.70 -6.85
C GLN A 476 -17.60 0.01 -5.74
N VAL A 477 -17.13 -0.71 -4.71
CA VAL A 477 -16.34 -0.14 -3.62
C VAL A 477 -14.85 -0.32 -3.90
N SER A 478 -14.06 0.71 -3.63
CA SER A 478 -12.60 0.67 -3.73
C SER A 478 -11.93 1.42 -2.60
N LEU A 479 -10.70 1.03 -2.30
CA LEU A 479 -9.89 1.60 -1.22
C LEU A 479 -8.78 2.43 -1.83
N LEU A 480 -8.72 3.70 -1.48
CA LEU A 480 -7.69 4.63 -1.92
C LEU A 480 -6.92 5.12 -0.69
N PHE A 481 -5.59 5.13 -0.76
CA PHE A 481 -4.75 5.64 0.32
C PHE A 481 -3.91 6.79 -0.21
N GLU A 482 -4.00 7.95 0.44
CA GLU A 482 -3.14 9.10 0.19
C GLU A 482 -2.08 9.14 1.31
N VAL A 483 -0.83 8.79 0.96
CA VAL A 483 0.22 8.51 1.95
C VAL A 483 1.53 9.22 1.59
N GLY A 484 2.30 9.60 2.62
CA GLY A 484 3.63 10.18 2.45
C GLY A 484 4.64 9.13 2.01
N ASP A 485 4.90 8.18 2.90
CA ASP A 485 5.79 7.05 2.69
C ASP A 485 5.18 5.74 3.25
N LEU A 486 5.88 4.63 3.01
CA LEU A 486 5.52 3.30 3.48
C LEU A 486 6.62 2.68 4.36
N ALA A 487 7.42 3.50 5.04
CA ALA A 487 8.56 3.04 5.83
C ALA A 487 8.14 2.12 7.00
N VAL A 488 6.94 2.33 7.55
CA VAL A 488 6.38 1.57 8.67
C VAL A 488 5.37 0.51 8.19
N ALA A 489 5.13 0.39 6.88
CA ALA A 489 4.24 -0.62 6.33
C ALA A 489 4.99 -1.95 6.11
N SER A 490 4.33 -3.08 6.38
CA SER A 490 4.91 -4.38 6.09
C SER A 490 4.87 -4.66 4.57
N PRO A 491 5.87 -5.38 4.00
CA PRO A 491 5.85 -5.76 2.58
C PRO A 491 4.60 -6.53 2.17
N ALA A 492 3.97 -7.24 3.12
CA ALA A 492 2.70 -7.92 2.91
C ALA A 492 1.58 -6.93 2.55
N THR A 493 1.49 -5.80 3.25
CA THR A 493 0.56 -4.71 2.95
C THR A 493 0.85 -4.10 1.58
N VAL A 494 2.11 -3.76 1.31
CA VAL A 494 2.55 -3.17 0.03
C VAL A 494 2.18 -4.07 -1.16
N SER A 495 2.37 -5.39 -1.02
CA SER A 495 2.09 -6.35 -2.11
C SER A 495 0.62 -6.41 -2.55
N ARG A 496 -0.32 -5.93 -1.71
CA ARG A 496 -1.77 -6.05 -1.91
C ARG A 496 -2.38 -4.84 -2.61
N CYS A 497 -1.71 -3.69 -2.55
CA CYS A 497 -2.21 -2.46 -3.16
C CYS A 497 -1.52 -2.17 -4.49
N GLY A 498 -2.22 -1.50 -5.40
CA GLY A 498 -1.59 -0.82 -6.53
C GLY A 498 -0.81 0.39 -6.04
N MET A 499 0.28 0.76 -6.71
CA MET A 499 1.15 1.85 -6.28
C MET A 499 1.22 2.90 -7.38
N VAL A 500 0.93 4.15 -7.02
CA VAL A 500 1.11 5.31 -7.87
C VAL A 500 2.04 6.27 -7.15
N TYR A 501 3.25 6.46 -7.67
CA TYR A 501 4.26 7.32 -7.07
C TYR A 501 4.20 8.72 -7.70
N ASN A 502 4.07 9.74 -6.86
CA ASN A 502 4.09 11.14 -7.23
C ASN A 502 5.37 11.79 -6.67
N ASP A 503 6.32 12.10 -7.55
CA ASP A 503 7.56 12.79 -7.19
C ASP A 503 7.41 14.30 -7.37
N TYR A 504 7.93 15.12 -6.45
CA TYR A 504 7.98 16.57 -6.64
C TYR A 504 8.77 16.97 -7.89
N ASN A 505 9.81 16.22 -8.27
CA ASN A 505 10.61 16.50 -9.47
C ASN A 505 9.78 16.49 -10.76
N ASP A 506 8.69 15.72 -10.80
CA ASP A 506 7.79 15.65 -11.94
C ASP A 506 6.97 16.94 -12.10
N TRP A 507 6.55 17.55 -10.99
CA TRP A 507 5.66 18.71 -10.99
C TRP A 507 6.42 20.04 -10.95
N GLY A 508 7.38 20.13 -10.02
CA GLY A 508 8.02 21.39 -9.63
C GLY A 508 7.03 22.43 -9.09
N TRP A 509 7.53 23.64 -8.84
CA TRP A 509 6.73 24.75 -8.32
C TRP A 509 6.01 25.56 -9.41
N LYS A 510 6.50 25.53 -10.65
CA LYS A 510 6.01 26.38 -11.76
C LYS A 510 4.51 26.22 -12.06
N PRO A 511 3.94 25.00 -12.13
CA PRO A 511 2.51 24.83 -12.41
C PRO A 511 1.62 25.50 -11.36
N PHE A 512 2.04 25.46 -10.09
CA PHE A 512 1.34 26.12 -9.00
C PHE A 512 1.38 27.65 -9.17
N VAL A 513 2.57 28.22 -9.38
CA VAL A 513 2.73 29.67 -9.55
C VAL A 513 1.99 30.18 -10.78
N ASN A 514 2.04 29.47 -11.91
CA ASN A 514 1.32 29.87 -13.11
C ASN A 514 -0.20 29.90 -12.91
N SER A 515 -0.74 28.90 -12.21
CA SER A 515 -2.17 28.87 -11.82
C SER A 515 -2.52 30.03 -10.88
N TRP A 516 -1.63 30.33 -9.92
CA TRP A 516 -1.80 31.45 -9.00
C TRP A 516 -1.75 32.82 -9.71
N LEU A 517 -0.78 33.03 -10.61
CA LEU A 517 -0.65 34.26 -11.40
C LEU A 517 -1.88 34.53 -12.27
N GLN A 518 -2.48 33.48 -12.85
CA GLN A 518 -3.73 33.59 -13.63
C GLN A 518 -4.93 34.04 -12.79
N ARG A 519 -4.92 33.80 -11.47
CA ARG A 519 -5.97 34.23 -10.54
C ARG A 519 -5.84 35.69 -10.11
N LEU A 520 -4.67 36.32 -10.31
CA LEU A 520 -4.44 37.71 -9.91
C LEU A 520 -5.26 38.68 -10.75
N ARG A 521 -5.85 39.69 -10.09
CA ARG A 521 -6.75 40.65 -10.74
C ARG A 521 -6.02 41.66 -11.63
N ILE A 522 -4.81 42.05 -11.26
CA ILE A 522 -4.00 43.04 -11.96
C ILE A 522 -3.01 42.28 -12.86
N LYS A 523 -3.18 42.38 -14.17
CA LYS A 523 -2.40 41.57 -15.13
C LYS A 523 -0.95 42.03 -15.20
N GLU A 524 -0.74 43.34 -15.21
CA GLU A 524 0.58 43.97 -15.25
C GLU A 524 1.41 43.54 -14.02
N PHE A 525 0.77 43.50 -12.84
CA PHE A 525 1.39 42.98 -11.62
C PHE A 525 1.79 41.52 -11.75
N ALA A 526 0.92 40.68 -12.32
CA ALA A 526 1.21 39.26 -12.55
C ALA A 526 2.37 39.06 -13.55
N ASP A 527 2.47 39.90 -14.58
CA ASP A 527 3.54 39.83 -15.57
C ASP A 527 4.90 40.22 -14.97
N PHE A 528 4.97 41.29 -14.17
CA PHE A 528 6.19 41.64 -13.42
C PHE A 528 6.60 40.54 -12.43
N LEU A 529 5.64 39.98 -11.69
CA LEU A 529 5.90 38.86 -10.79
C LEU A 529 6.47 37.66 -11.54
N ARG A 530 5.92 37.32 -12.72
CA ARG A 530 6.41 36.18 -13.53
C ARG A 530 7.90 36.31 -13.82
N ILE A 531 8.36 37.50 -14.20
CA ILE A 531 9.78 37.79 -14.47
C ILE A 531 10.63 37.52 -13.22
N HIS A 532 10.21 38.03 -12.05
CA HIS A 532 10.92 37.81 -10.80
C HIS A 532 10.94 36.34 -10.36
N PHE A 533 9.81 35.62 -10.51
CA PHE A 533 9.74 34.19 -10.22
C PHE A 533 10.70 33.39 -11.08
N GLU A 534 10.73 33.63 -12.40
CA GLU A 534 11.60 32.90 -13.33
C GLU A 534 13.08 33.18 -13.08
N TYR A 535 13.43 34.42 -12.74
CA TYR A 535 14.83 34.82 -12.53
C TYR A 535 15.38 34.44 -11.15
N MET A 536 14.63 34.70 -10.08
CA MET A 536 15.16 34.65 -8.70
C MET A 536 14.89 33.32 -8.01
N VAL A 537 13.69 32.73 -8.15
CA VAL A 537 13.29 31.56 -7.36
C VAL A 537 14.19 30.34 -7.62
N PRO A 538 14.53 29.95 -8.87
CA PRO A 538 15.45 28.84 -9.10
C PRO A 538 16.81 29.03 -8.44
N LYS A 539 17.41 30.22 -8.57
CA LYS A 539 18.73 30.53 -8.02
C LYS A 539 18.75 30.45 -6.49
N ILE A 540 17.71 30.97 -5.85
CA ILE A 540 17.59 30.97 -4.39
C ILE A 540 17.32 29.56 -3.87
N LEU A 541 16.45 28.78 -4.52
CA LEU A 541 16.20 27.39 -4.14
C LEU A 541 17.47 26.54 -4.27
N ASP A 542 18.22 26.67 -5.37
CA ASP A 542 19.49 25.97 -5.56
C ASP A 542 20.54 26.37 -4.52
N PHE A 543 20.68 27.68 -4.25
CA PHE A 543 21.61 28.18 -3.25
C PHE A 543 21.24 27.69 -1.85
N LYS A 544 19.96 27.75 -1.48
CA LYS A 544 19.44 27.23 -0.22
C LYS A 544 19.77 25.75 -0.06
N ARG A 545 19.51 24.94 -1.10
CA ARG A 545 19.77 23.50 -1.09
C ARG A 545 21.25 23.15 -0.96
N MET A 546 22.14 23.91 -1.60
CA MET A 546 23.57 23.57 -1.69
C MET A 546 24.44 24.20 -0.61
N ARG A 547 24.06 25.37 -0.08
CA ARG A 547 24.93 26.21 0.77
C ARG A 547 24.32 26.56 2.13
N CYS A 548 23.03 26.31 2.34
CA CYS A 548 22.34 26.62 3.58
C CYS A 548 21.99 25.36 4.36
N LYS A 549 21.76 25.52 5.66
CA LYS A 549 21.30 24.48 6.56
C LYS A 549 19.93 24.86 7.11
N GLU A 550 19.00 23.91 7.03
CA GLU A 550 17.65 24.05 7.58
C GLU A 550 17.55 23.20 8.86
N PRO A 551 17.33 23.82 10.04
CA PRO A 551 17.07 23.08 11.28
C PRO A 551 15.83 22.20 11.17
N VAL A 552 14.77 22.71 10.52
CA VAL A 552 13.55 21.98 10.20
C VAL A 552 13.42 21.98 8.67
N ARG A 553 13.44 20.79 8.07
CA ARG A 553 13.29 20.67 6.61
C ARG A 553 11.94 21.21 6.19
N THR A 554 11.96 22.14 5.24
CA THR A 554 10.75 22.65 4.61
C THR A 554 10.63 22.09 3.20
N ASN A 555 9.40 21.79 2.78
CA ASN A 555 9.16 21.43 1.39
C ASN A 555 9.32 22.67 0.51
N GLU A 556 10.08 22.56 -0.59
CA GLU A 556 10.31 23.65 -1.54
C GLU A 556 8.99 24.28 -2.02
N LEU A 557 7.99 23.47 -2.36
CA LEU A 557 6.69 23.99 -2.79
C LEU A 557 6.02 24.80 -1.68
N ASN A 558 6.13 24.38 -0.43
CA ASN A 558 5.53 25.10 0.69
C ASN A 558 6.18 26.48 0.89
N GLY A 559 7.49 26.59 0.64
CA GLY A 559 8.19 27.88 0.60
C GLY A 559 7.63 28.79 -0.49
N VAL A 560 7.44 28.26 -1.71
CA VAL A 560 6.86 29.01 -2.84
C VAL A 560 5.39 29.37 -2.60
N VAL A 561 4.59 28.48 -2.02
CA VAL A 561 3.20 28.75 -1.62
C VAL A 561 3.16 29.88 -0.59
N SER A 562 4.09 29.89 0.35
CA SER A 562 4.19 30.96 1.36
C SER A 562 4.57 32.30 0.71
N LEU A 563 5.48 32.30 -0.26
CA LEU A 563 5.81 33.47 -1.09
C LEU A 563 4.56 34.02 -1.79
N CYS A 564 3.81 33.16 -2.49
CA CYS A 564 2.56 33.56 -3.16
C CYS A 564 1.53 34.13 -2.19
N LYS A 565 1.35 33.51 -1.01
CA LYS A 565 0.42 34.00 0.02
C LYS A 565 0.81 35.38 0.53
N LEU A 566 2.10 35.61 0.82
CA LEU A 566 2.59 36.92 1.26
C LEU A 566 2.39 37.98 0.17
N LEU A 567 2.68 37.65 -1.09
CA LEU A 567 2.46 38.55 -2.22
C LEU A 567 0.98 38.88 -2.44
N GLU A 568 0.07 37.95 -2.18
CA GLU A 568 -1.37 38.20 -2.24
C GLU A 568 -1.83 39.15 -1.12
N ILE A 569 -1.23 39.04 0.07
CA ILE A 569 -1.51 39.93 1.22
C ILE A 569 -0.95 41.34 0.98
N PHE A 570 0.29 41.45 0.51
CA PHE A 570 0.94 42.74 0.29
C PHE A 570 0.58 43.38 -1.05
N GLY A 571 0.01 42.62 -2.00
CA GLY A 571 -0.42 43.04 -3.33
C GLY A 571 -1.66 43.94 -3.36
N THR A 572 -1.75 44.93 -2.48
CA THR A 572 -2.91 45.83 -2.36
C THR A 572 -2.59 47.24 -2.88
N LYS A 573 -3.65 47.99 -3.24
CA LYS A 573 -3.52 49.40 -3.66
C LYS A 573 -2.88 50.30 -2.60
N VAL A 574 -3.13 50.01 -1.32
CA VAL A 574 -2.54 50.77 -0.19
C VAL A 574 -1.03 50.63 -0.15
N ASN A 575 -0.52 49.47 -0.59
CA ASN A 575 0.89 49.15 -0.61
C ASN A 575 1.58 49.55 -1.93
N GLY A 576 0.98 50.46 -2.71
CA GLY A 576 1.57 50.97 -3.96
C GLY A 576 1.34 50.10 -5.20
N ILE A 577 0.61 48.98 -5.08
CA ILE A 577 0.27 48.11 -6.23
C ILE A 577 -0.97 48.67 -6.93
N ASN A 578 -0.75 49.60 -7.86
CA ASN A 578 -1.81 50.27 -8.61
C ASN A 578 -1.45 50.39 -10.11
N PRO A 579 -2.30 49.90 -11.05
CA PRO A 579 -1.99 49.88 -12.49
C PRO A 579 -1.95 51.24 -13.18
N ILE A 580 -2.25 52.35 -12.48
CA ILE A 580 -2.28 53.70 -13.08
C ILE A 580 -0.88 54.16 -13.54
N ASN A 581 0.17 53.77 -12.80
CA ASN A 581 1.55 54.11 -13.14
C ASN A 581 2.38 52.82 -13.22
N SER A 582 2.78 52.46 -14.43
CA SER A 582 3.52 51.22 -14.69
C SER A 582 4.90 51.20 -14.05
N GLU A 583 5.63 52.32 -14.03
CA GLU A 583 6.96 52.40 -13.42
C GLU A 583 6.87 52.23 -11.90
N LEU A 584 5.89 52.89 -11.28
CA LEU A 584 5.62 52.75 -9.84
C LEU A 584 5.21 51.32 -9.50
N LEU A 585 4.36 50.72 -10.34
CA LEU A 585 3.92 49.35 -10.15
C LEU A 585 5.10 48.38 -10.20
N GLU A 586 5.99 48.51 -11.19
CA GLU A 586 7.19 47.69 -11.33
C GLU A 586 8.11 47.82 -10.10
N GLU A 587 8.40 49.05 -9.69
CA GLU A 587 9.26 49.33 -8.53
C GLU A 587 8.69 48.73 -7.24
N MET A 588 7.41 48.97 -6.94
CA MET A 588 6.76 48.44 -5.75
C MET A 588 6.61 46.91 -5.80
N THR A 589 6.35 46.34 -6.98
CA THR A 589 6.29 44.88 -7.18
C THR A 589 7.62 44.24 -6.83
N ARG A 590 8.71 44.83 -7.30
CA ARG A 590 10.07 44.36 -7.01
C ARG A 590 10.36 44.40 -5.51
N LEU A 591 10.08 45.51 -4.82
CA LEU A 591 10.31 45.63 -3.37
C LEU A 591 9.51 44.59 -2.58
N TRP A 592 8.21 44.45 -2.87
CA TRP A 592 7.37 43.45 -2.20
C TRP A 592 7.78 42.02 -2.53
N PHE A 593 8.22 41.75 -3.77
CA PHE A 593 8.76 40.45 -4.16
C PHE A 593 9.96 40.09 -3.30
N MET A 594 10.94 40.99 -3.17
CA MET A 594 12.14 40.76 -2.36
C MET A 594 11.82 40.55 -0.89
N PHE A 595 10.95 41.39 -0.32
CA PHE A 595 10.51 41.23 1.07
C PHE A 595 9.84 39.87 1.31
N CYS A 596 8.89 39.50 0.46
CA CYS A 596 8.16 38.24 0.59
C CYS A 596 9.08 37.04 0.36
N LEU A 597 10.05 37.13 -0.55
CA LEU A 597 11.03 36.08 -0.83
C LEU A 597 11.89 35.78 0.40
N VAL A 598 12.39 36.82 1.06
CA VAL A 598 13.19 36.72 2.30
C VAL A 598 12.37 36.04 3.41
N TRP A 599 11.13 36.48 3.61
CA TRP A 599 10.27 35.98 4.69
C TRP A 599 9.50 34.68 4.36
N SER A 600 9.72 34.10 3.18
CA SER A 600 9.13 32.81 2.79
C SER A 600 10.20 31.74 2.60
N ILE A 601 10.83 31.70 1.42
CA ILE A 601 11.79 30.65 1.02
C ILE A 601 13.04 30.67 1.91
N CYS A 602 13.52 31.86 2.25
CA CYS A 602 14.74 32.05 3.04
C CYS A 602 14.52 32.00 4.55
N SER A 603 13.28 31.93 5.03
CA SER A 603 12.96 32.05 6.47
C SER A 603 13.39 30.84 7.31
N SER A 604 13.46 29.65 6.71
CA SER A 604 13.64 28.36 7.40
C SER A 604 15.09 27.95 7.65
N VAL A 605 16.06 28.80 7.34
CA VAL A 605 17.48 28.51 7.51
C VAL A 605 18.00 28.97 8.87
N ASP A 606 19.16 28.43 9.29
CA ASP A 606 19.85 28.87 10.51
C ASP A 606 20.55 30.23 10.36
N GLU A 607 21.04 30.80 11.47
CA GLU A 607 21.59 32.15 11.54
C GLU A 607 22.83 32.34 10.65
N GLU A 608 23.72 31.34 10.59
CA GLU A 608 24.88 31.39 9.70
C GLU A 608 24.47 31.37 8.22
N SER A 609 23.46 30.56 7.88
CA SER A 609 22.92 30.52 6.52
C SER A 609 22.18 31.81 6.15
N ARG A 610 21.57 32.51 7.11
CA ARG A 610 20.96 33.83 6.88
C ARG A 610 21.99 34.85 6.41
N GLN A 611 23.17 34.87 7.01
CA GLN A 611 24.26 35.75 6.57
C GLN A 611 24.73 35.43 5.15
N ARG A 612 24.82 34.14 4.81
CA ARG A 612 25.18 33.70 3.44
C ARG A 612 24.10 34.08 2.42
N LEU A 613 22.82 33.93 2.79
CA LEU A 613 21.69 34.33 1.96
C LEU A 613 21.61 35.84 1.80
N ASP A 614 21.89 36.62 2.84
CA ASP A 614 21.99 38.07 2.77
C ASP A 614 22.99 38.50 1.69
N SER A 615 24.21 37.97 1.75
CA SER A 615 25.25 38.26 0.76
C SER A 615 24.80 37.90 -0.67
N PHE A 616 24.22 36.70 -0.83
CA PHE A 616 23.76 36.22 -2.13
C PHE A 616 22.57 37.02 -2.70
N ILE A 617 21.62 37.40 -1.86
CA ILE A 617 20.46 38.21 -2.26
C ILE A 617 20.92 39.60 -2.70
N ARG A 618 21.89 40.20 -2.01
CA ARG A 618 22.48 41.50 -2.37
C ARG A 618 23.27 41.47 -3.67
N GLU A 619 23.92 40.34 -3.98
CA GLU A 619 24.55 40.10 -5.29
C GLU A 619 23.53 39.99 -6.42
N LEU A 620 22.36 39.41 -6.13
CA LEU A 620 21.29 39.28 -7.12
C LEU A 620 20.55 40.59 -7.37
N GLU A 621 20.30 41.38 -6.30
CA GLU A 621 19.50 42.60 -6.36
C GLU A 621 19.95 43.61 -5.28
N SER A 622 20.38 44.80 -5.72
CA SER A 622 20.92 45.85 -4.84
C SER A 622 19.85 46.81 -4.28
N CYS A 623 18.76 46.26 -3.74
CA CYS A 623 17.63 47.05 -3.23
C CYS A 623 17.63 47.31 -1.72
N PHE A 624 18.42 46.57 -0.95
CA PHE A 624 18.46 46.66 0.52
C PHE A 624 19.55 47.63 1.02
N PRO A 625 19.31 48.38 2.12
CA PRO A 625 20.35 49.22 2.74
C PRO A 625 21.54 48.38 3.25
N ILE A 626 22.73 48.97 3.32
CA ILE A 626 24.02 48.25 3.49
C ILE A 626 24.32 47.85 4.94
N LYS A 627 23.70 48.51 5.94
CA LYS A 627 24.12 48.45 7.34
C LYS A 627 23.90 47.07 7.99
N ASP A 628 22.65 46.63 8.01
CA ASP A 628 22.20 45.40 8.67
C ASP A 628 21.81 44.32 7.63
N THR A 629 21.33 43.14 8.04
CA THR A 629 20.99 42.06 7.10
C THR A 629 19.67 42.31 6.38
N VAL A 630 19.41 41.65 5.25
CA VAL A 630 18.13 41.75 4.52
C VAL A 630 16.90 41.39 5.36
N PHE A 631 17.08 40.67 6.47
CA PHE A 631 16.00 40.32 7.40
C PHE A 631 15.60 41.48 8.33
N ASP A 632 16.48 42.48 8.47
CA ASP A 632 16.33 43.60 9.41
C ASP A 632 15.53 44.79 8.84
N TYR A 633 15.01 44.65 7.61
CA TYR A 633 14.27 45.70 6.91
C TYR A 633 12.83 45.30 6.56
N PHE A 634 11.95 46.30 6.48
CA PHE A 634 10.59 46.22 5.96
C PHE A 634 10.35 47.23 4.83
N VAL A 635 9.37 46.97 3.98
CA VAL A 635 9.00 47.89 2.88
C VAL A 635 8.08 48.98 3.42
N ASP A 636 8.44 50.25 3.23
CA ASP A 636 7.53 51.37 3.46
C ASP A 636 6.85 51.81 2.15
N PRO A 637 5.51 51.73 2.04
CA PRO A 637 4.80 52.11 0.82
C PRO A 637 4.88 53.60 0.46
N ASN A 638 5.11 54.47 1.45
CA ASN A 638 5.10 55.92 1.23
C ASN A 638 6.46 56.39 0.72
N GLU A 639 7.54 55.94 1.38
CA GLU A 639 8.92 56.25 1.00
C GLU A 639 9.44 55.35 -0.13
N ARG A 640 8.73 54.27 -0.47
CA ARG A 640 9.06 53.33 -1.56
C ARG A 640 10.46 52.72 -1.41
N THR A 641 10.87 52.48 -0.17
CA THR A 641 12.19 51.94 0.15
C THR A 641 12.09 50.96 1.31
N PHE A 642 13.20 50.27 1.56
CA PHE A 642 13.38 49.42 2.72
C PHE A 642 13.85 50.26 3.92
N LEU A 643 13.07 50.25 5.00
CA LEU A 643 13.40 50.89 6.27
C LEU A 643 13.73 49.85 7.35
N PRO A 644 14.63 50.15 8.29
CA PRO A 644 15.00 49.22 9.34
C PRO A 644 13.83 49.00 10.31
N TRP A 645 13.60 47.77 10.76
CA TRP A 645 12.55 47.45 11.74
C TRP A 645 12.63 48.30 13.02
N ASP A 646 13.83 48.73 13.41
CA ASP A 646 14.09 49.64 14.52
C ASP A 646 13.33 50.97 14.44
N SER A 647 12.97 51.41 13.23
CA SER A 647 12.16 52.63 13.03
C SER A 647 10.71 52.46 13.49
N LYS A 648 10.21 51.22 13.60
CA LYS A 648 8.87 50.91 14.14
C LYS A 648 8.86 50.75 15.67
N LEU A 649 10.03 50.69 16.31
CA LEU A 649 10.13 50.64 17.77
C LEU A 649 9.76 51.99 18.37
N LEU A 650 8.81 51.98 19.30
CA LEU A 650 8.53 53.12 20.16
C LEU A 650 9.80 53.47 20.95
N SER A 651 10.02 54.76 21.19
CA SER A 651 11.23 55.26 21.88
C SER A 651 11.47 54.62 23.26
N SER A 652 10.42 54.15 23.93
CA SER A 652 10.51 53.44 25.22
C SER A 652 11.02 52.00 25.13
N TRP A 653 11.07 51.41 23.94
CA TRP A 653 11.47 50.01 23.70
C TRP A 653 12.82 49.90 22.97
N LYS A 654 13.48 51.03 22.68
CA LYS A 654 14.84 51.03 22.16
C LYS A 654 15.79 50.70 23.31
N CYS A 655 16.36 49.49 23.30
CA CYS A 655 17.48 49.17 24.18
C CYS A 655 18.71 49.88 23.64
N ASP A 656 19.24 50.85 24.37
CA ASP A 656 20.56 51.41 24.13
C ASP A 656 21.59 50.33 24.48
N PHE A 657 22.04 49.59 23.46
CA PHE A 657 23.24 48.78 23.57
C PHE A 657 24.44 49.72 23.37
N GLU A 658 24.94 50.30 24.46
CA GLU A 658 26.30 50.87 24.50
C GLU A 658 27.37 49.78 24.43
#